data_AF-A0A5C6MUR1-F1
#
_entry.id   AF-A0A5C6MUR1-F1
#
_cell.length_a   1.000
_cell.length_b   1.000
_cell.length_c   1.000
_cell.angle_alpha   90.00
_cell.angle_beta   90.00
_cell.angle_gamma   90.00
#
_symmetry.space_group_name_H-M   'P 1'
#
loop_
_entity.id
_entity.type
_entity.pdbx_description
1 polymer ?
#
loop_
_entity_poly.entity_id
_entity_poly.type
_entity_poly.pdbx_seq_one_letter_code
_entity_poly.pdbx_strand_id
1 'polypeptide(L)'
;MRKLAPELFESQPDLLHQLVTIMNPNTLMAHGVPIYRTNQCAGEFVITFPRAYHSGFNQGFNFAEAVNFCTVDWMPLGRQCVDHYRMLHRYNVFSHDEMVCNMASKAETLDVVLASAVHKDMVAMIQDEDTLREKVKTMGVSQCQEAKYDHLQDDERQCAKCRTTCYLSAVTCPCSPGVLVCLYHITDLCSCPVSNYTLNYRYTLDDLVPMMTAVKKRAELYDDWASLVLETLEAKLEKKKGLPVFRTLLAESESKTFPDNDLLRRLRMVTQDAEKCSSVAQQLLNGKRQTRYRCGNGKSCSQLTVEELSSFVRQLYNLPCSLPQAPLLKELLNRVEDFQQHSEKVLADEVPSVAEIQSLLDVSFDFDVELPELPRLRVRLEQARWLEGVQQASAQPATLTLETMRRLIDQGVGLAPHPSVEKAMAHLQELLTVSEHWEDKASSLLKARPPHSIETLHAAAEKASIVPAYLPNCLLLKDAVRKAREWLQEAEELQAGGGELMLDGLSDAVLRGQAIQVHLEPLDRLESLMAEVHTWKESAATLFLRKDSNLTLLEVLCPKCEVGQASSPKRKAKKGKESPKSSKKKTRINSLSDVEKVLSETKDSTSTMATLEELRLREMEAFANLRAANESKLLPTAECMDLRVCVCQKAPMGAMLQCELCRDAFHSVCVRDLSDSCEAWPWLCPHCRRSGKPPLNKVLALLASLQHTGVRLPEGEALHHLVERTLSWQQRMQEMLLSYNLPELEERPATPPTLTCWASGSHISHNNTQAPCLTPEWTRTDHGQTVFYTEQRCIPLQGLSQDLEELMVEGLLLQVSLPEVQNLYSILLDRASSLHTDRCTSPPQTEPTDCSPHMHFNSQGNNHQDGAAGVRDASEKKAKRHLDREDLDTEGRRDKKHTHKRQKMNKKNLQRRAASTSSSPRSDFSQSDDSDEEMVTCPAERCQQPEGDEVDWVQCDGSCNQWFHQVCVGVSAEMAEKEDYICVGCTLSDGHTRK
;
A
#
# COMPACT_ATOMS: atom_id res chain seq x y z
N MET A 1 88.07 -21.06 54.71
CA MET A 1 88.70 -20.57 55.96
C MET A 1 89.71 -21.56 56.53
N ARG A 2 89.35 -22.64 57.26
CA ARG A 2 90.33 -23.55 57.93
C ARG A 2 91.56 -23.97 57.10
N LYS A 3 91.40 -24.37 55.83
CA LYS A 3 92.52 -24.72 54.91
C LYS A 3 93.50 -23.57 54.63
N LEU A 4 93.08 -22.31 54.77
CA LEU A 4 93.86 -21.11 54.43
C LEU A 4 94.51 -20.44 55.65
N ALA A 5 94.16 -20.86 56.87
CA ALA A 5 94.74 -20.35 58.12
C ALA A 5 94.69 -21.45 59.21
N PRO A 6 95.29 -22.63 58.99
CA PRO A 6 95.11 -23.80 59.86
C PRO A 6 95.56 -23.55 61.30
N GLU A 7 96.75 -22.97 61.48
CA GLU A 7 97.33 -22.60 62.78
C GLU A 7 96.38 -21.76 63.64
N LEU A 8 95.65 -20.82 63.02
CA LEU A 8 94.72 -19.94 63.71
C LEU A 8 93.48 -20.72 64.21
N PHE A 9 93.01 -21.72 63.46
CA PHE A 9 91.92 -22.61 63.86
C PHE A 9 92.34 -23.72 64.83
N GLU A 10 93.62 -24.08 64.89
CA GLU A 10 94.17 -24.94 65.95
C GLU A 10 94.30 -24.18 67.27
N SER A 11 94.68 -22.90 67.21
CA SER A 11 94.74 -22.02 68.39
C SER A 11 93.35 -21.61 68.92
N GLN A 12 92.37 -21.42 68.03
CA GLN A 12 91.00 -21.02 68.35
C GLN A 12 89.99 -21.79 67.46
N PRO A 13 89.47 -22.94 67.91
CA PRO A 13 88.52 -23.74 67.15
C PRO A 13 87.19 -23.03 66.85
N ASP A 14 86.82 -22.06 67.68
CA ASP A 14 85.59 -21.28 67.60
C ASP A 14 85.66 -20.08 66.64
N LEU A 15 86.87 -19.67 66.21
CA LEU A 15 87.20 -18.45 65.44
C LEU A 15 86.22 -18.10 64.31
N LEU A 16 85.65 -19.10 63.62
CA LEU A 16 84.62 -18.94 62.59
C LEU A 16 83.39 -18.14 63.04
N HIS A 17 83.15 -18.05 64.35
CA HIS A 17 82.01 -17.38 64.97
C HIS A 17 82.37 -16.02 65.61
N GLN A 18 83.64 -15.60 65.51
CA GLN A 18 84.11 -14.29 65.98
C GLN A 18 84.05 -13.28 64.82
N LEU A 19 83.50 -12.10 65.08
CA LEU A 19 83.21 -11.04 64.08
C LEU A 19 84.44 -10.40 63.41
N VAL A 20 85.66 -10.89 63.67
CA VAL A 20 86.93 -10.23 63.33
C VAL A 20 87.55 -10.68 62.00
N THR A 21 87.09 -11.79 61.39
CA THR A 21 87.73 -12.39 60.21
C THR A 21 87.00 -12.05 58.91
N ILE A 22 87.45 -10.99 58.22
CA ILE A 22 87.04 -10.70 56.84
C ILE A 22 87.90 -11.52 55.87
N MET A 23 87.27 -12.22 54.92
CA MET A 23 87.95 -12.93 53.83
C MET A 23 87.43 -12.42 52.49
N ASN A 24 88.33 -12.19 51.52
CA ASN A 24 87.93 -11.71 50.20
C ASN A 24 86.93 -12.69 49.54
N PRO A 25 85.72 -12.26 49.14
CA PRO A 25 84.72 -13.17 48.61
C PRO A 25 85.16 -13.91 47.35
N ASN A 26 86.02 -13.31 46.51
CA ASN A 26 86.59 -13.97 45.33
C ASN A 26 87.44 -15.20 45.71
N THR A 27 88.12 -15.16 46.86
CA THR A 27 88.88 -16.31 47.39
C THR A 27 87.96 -17.44 47.85
N LEU A 28 86.75 -17.11 48.35
CA LEU A 28 85.73 -18.10 48.72
C LEU A 28 85.08 -18.71 47.47
N MET A 29 84.73 -17.90 46.47
CA MET A 29 84.21 -18.35 45.17
C MET A 29 85.20 -19.28 44.44
N ALA A 30 86.50 -18.96 44.46
CA ALA A 30 87.55 -19.81 43.91
C ALA A 30 87.71 -21.17 44.63
N HIS A 31 87.13 -21.32 45.83
CA HIS A 31 87.03 -22.58 46.56
C HIS A 31 85.63 -23.25 46.44
N GLY A 32 84.79 -22.79 45.50
CA GLY A 32 83.46 -23.36 45.26
C GLY A 32 82.37 -22.94 46.26
N VAL A 33 82.64 -21.94 47.10
CA VAL A 33 81.61 -21.41 48.03
C VAL A 33 80.68 -20.47 47.26
N PRO A 34 79.35 -20.67 47.27
CA PRO A 34 78.40 -19.74 46.67
C PRO A 34 78.40 -18.42 47.46
N ILE A 35 78.61 -17.31 46.74
CA ILE A 35 78.64 -15.95 47.29
C ILE A 35 77.62 -15.11 46.53
N TYR A 36 76.86 -14.30 47.27
CA TYR A 36 75.93 -13.31 46.75
C TYR A 36 76.25 -11.95 47.39
N ARG A 37 75.81 -10.86 46.75
CA ARG A 37 75.96 -9.49 47.28
C ARG A 37 74.72 -8.65 46.97
N THR A 38 74.47 -7.64 47.79
CA THR A 38 73.54 -6.55 47.52
C THR A 38 74.17 -5.23 47.98
N ASN A 39 73.56 -4.10 47.62
CA ASN A 39 73.89 -2.78 48.15
C ASN A 39 72.63 -2.28 48.90
N GLN A 40 72.59 -2.43 50.23
CA GLN A 40 71.43 -1.96 51.01
C GLN A 40 71.32 -0.44 50.97
N CYS A 41 70.17 0.06 50.51
CA CYS A 41 69.82 1.47 50.48
C CYS A 41 68.94 1.87 51.68
N ALA A 42 68.74 3.18 51.89
CA ALA A 42 67.90 3.67 52.98
C ALA A 42 66.44 3.24 52.79
N GLY A 43 65.83 2.65 53.83
CA GLY A 43 64.47 2.09 53.78
C GLY A 43 64.41 0.62 53.34
N GLU A 44 65.51 0.00 52.92
CA GLU A 44 65.55 -1.42 52.54
C GLU A 44 65.86 -2.34 53.73
N PHE A 45 65.21 -3.50 53.77
CA PHE A 45 65.51 -4.58 54.71
C PHE A 45 66.45 -5.62 54.08
N VAL A 46 67.38 -6.14 54.87
CA VAL A 46 68.21 -7.31 54.51
C VAL A 46 67.94 -8.42 55.53
N ILE A 47 67.49 -9.59 55.04
CA ILE A 47 67.14 -10.74 55.88
C ILE A 47 68.25 -11.80 55.77
N THR A 48 68.92 -12.08 56.89
CA THR A 48 69.95 -13.12 56.99
C THR A 48 69.34 -14.44 57.46
N PHE A 49 69.29 -15.45 56.59
CA PHE A 49 68.73 -16.76 56.92
C PHE A 49 69.60 -17.54 57.93
N PRO A 50 69.04 -18.53 58.65
CA PRO A 50 69.78 -19.35 59.61
C PRO A 50 71.05 -19.97 59.00
N ARG A 51 72.18 -19.85 59.72
CA ARG A 51 73.51 -20.33 59.30
C ARG A 51 74.08 -19.66 58.03
N ALA A 52 73.45 -18.61 57.50
CA ALA A 52 74.00 -17.82 56.39
C ALA A 52 75.10 -16.86 56.89
N TYR A 53 76.36 -17.24 56.61
CA TYR A 53 77.51 -16.35 56.82
C TYR A 53 77.37 -15.10 55.96
N HIS A 54 77.48 -13.94 56.59
CA HIS A 54 77.39 -12.64 55.94
C HIS A 54 78.54 -11.73 56.41
N SER A 55 78.93 -10.79 55.55
CA SER A 55 79.91 -9.74 55.84
C SER A 55 79.68 -8.57 54.90
N GLY A 56 80.11 -7.37 55.29
CA GLY A 56 79.89 -6.16 54.49
C GLY A 56 80.70 -4.98 55.01
N PHE A 57 80.56 -3.85 54.32
CA PHE A 57 81.13 -2.55 54.70
C PHE A 57 80.19 -1.44 54.25
N ASN A 58 80.19 -0.32 54.97
CA ASN A 58 79.37 0.84 54.62
C ASN A 58 80.06 1.66 53.51
N GLN A 59 79.28 2.11 52.51
CA GLN A 59 79.79 2.97 51.42
C GLN A 59 80.06 4.42 51.87
N GLY A 60 79.54 4.81 53.03
CA GLY A 60 79.64 6.16 53.59
C GLY A 60 79.00 6.21 54.98
N PHE A 61 78.75 7.42 55.48
CA PHE A 61 78.03 7.61 56.76
C PHE A 61 76.57 7.14 56.64
N ASN A 62 76.15 6.25 57.53
CA ASN A 62 74.80 5.73 57.63
C ASN A 62 74.40 5.43 59.09
N PHE A 63 73.14 5.08 59.28
CA PHE A 63 72.60 4.51 60.51
C PHE A 63 71.79 3.27 60.14
N ALA A 64 71.86 2.21 60.95
CA ALA A 64 71.18 0.95 60.72
C ALA A 64 70.82 0.29 62.06
N GLU A 65 69.71 -0.44 62.07
CA GLU A 65 69.22 -1.23 63.20
C GLU A 65 69.04 -2.68 62.76
N ALA A 66 69.29 -3.63 63.66
CA ALA A 66 69.23 -5.06 63.37
C ALA A 66 68.77 -5.86 64.59
N VAL A 67 67.98 -6.92 64.34
CA VAL A 67 67.42 -7.79 65.39
C VAL A 67 67.47 -9.25 64.93
N ASN A 68 67.73 -10.16 65.87
CA ASN A 68 67.65 -11.61 65.63
C ASN A 68 66.23 -12.11 65.92
N PHE A 69 65.71 -12.98 65.06
CA PHE A 69 64.41 -13.62 65.25
C PHE A 69 64.45 -15.09 64.79
N CYS A 70 63.51 -15.90 65.29
CA CYS A 70 63.37 -17.31 64.94
C CYS A 70 61.97 -17.59 64.36
N THR A 71 61.89 -18.44 63.34
CA THR A 71 60.63 -18.92 62.75
C THR A 71 60.41 -20.40 63.07
N VAL A 72 59.27 -20.96 62.65
CA VAL A 72 58.96 -22.40 62.80
C VAL A 72 60.03 -23.30 62.18
N ASP A 73 60.62 -22.89 61.05
CA ASP A 73 61.65 -23.61 60.31
C ASP A 73 63.02 -23.58 61.00
N TRP A 74 63.24 -22.58 61.87
CA TRP A 74 64.46 -22.48 62.67
C TRP A 74 64.51 -23.55 63.76
N MET A 75 63.37 -24.07 64.26
CA MET A 75 63.32 -25.04 65.37
C MET A 75 64.35 -26.18 65.27
N PRO A 76 64.32 -27.05 64.23
CA PRO A 76 65.30 -28.14 64.10
C PRO A 76 66.73 -27.65 63.86
N LEU A 77 66.92 -26.46 63.29
CA LEU A 77 68.25 -25.85 63.12
C LEU A 77 68.80 -25.31 64.44
N GLY A 78 67.93 -24.87 65.35
CA GLY A 78 68.25 -24.48 66.72
C GLY A 78 68.80 -25.66 67.52
N ARG A 79 68.11 -26.81 67.52
CA ARG A 79 68.59 -28.06 68.14
C ARG A 79 69.95 -28.50 67.60
N GLN A 80 70.10 -28.57 66.27
CA GLN A 80 71.39 -28.86 65.61
C GLN A 80 72.50 -27.84 65.95
N CYS A 81 72.14 -26.58 66.23
CA CYS A 81 73.10 -25.55 66.63
C CYS A 81 73.59 -25.79 68.07
N VAL A 82 72.73 -26.23 69.00
CA VAL A 82 73.14 -26.64 70.35
C VAL A 82 74.13 -27.80 70.29
N ASP A 83 73.87 -28.82 69.47
CA ASP A 83 74.80 -29.93 69.26
C ASP A 83 76.14 -29.47 68.68
N HIS A 84 76.12 -28.51 67.74
CA HIS A 84 77.34 -27.95 67.18
C HIS A 84 78.14 -27.16 68.22
N TYR A 85 77.49 -26.35 69.06
CA TYR A 85 78.13 -25.60 70.14
C TYR A 85 78.69 -26.55 71.21
N ARG A 86 77.96 -27.60 71.56
CA ARG A 86 78.38 -28.69 72.45
C ARG A 86 79.65 -29.39 71.97
N MET A 87 79.80 -29.62 70.66
CA MET A 87 81.03 -30.15 70.05
C MET A 87 82.20 -29.15 69.98
N LEU A 88 81.91 -27.85 70.06
CA LEU A 88 82.91 -26.77 70.03
C LEU A 88 83.24 -26.19 71.42
N HIS A 89 82.70 -26.77 72.49
CA HIS A 89 82.80 -26.27 73.87
C HIS A 89 82.31 -24.81 74.04
N ARG A 90 81.37 -24.38 73.19
CA ARG A 90 80.88 -23.00 73.11
C ARG A 90 79.65 -22.78 74.00
N TYR A 91 79.65 -21.66 74.72
CA TYR A 91 78.53 -21.17 75.52
C TYR A 91 77.25 -21.00 74.69
N ASN A 92 76.13 -21.41 75.26
CA ASN A 92 74.79 -21.08 74.78
C ASN A 92 74.39 -19.66 75.21
N VAL A 93 73.45 -19.04 74.49
CA VAL A 93 72.81 -17.75 74.87
C VAL A 93 71.50 -17.99 75.63
N PHE A 94 70.89 -19.15 75.42
CA PHE A 94 69.72 -19.68 76.14
C PHE A 94 69.63 -21.19 75.92
N SER A 95 68.84 -21.89 76.74
CA SER A 95 68.51 -23.30 76.55
C SER A 95 67.40 -23.48 75.50
N HIS A 96 67.65 -24.30 74.48
CA HIS A 96 66.66 -24.61 73.44
C HIS A 96 65.52 -25.49 73.99
N ASP A 97 65.84 -26.47 74.84
CA ASP A 97 64.84 -27.35 75.46
C ASP A 97 63.94 -26.59 76.45
N GLU A 98 64.48 -25.58 77.14
CA GLU A 98 63.69 -24.68 77.99
C GLU A 98 62.66 -23.90 77.16
N MET A 99 63.07 -23.37 76.01
CA MET A 99 62.20 -22.67 75.06
C MET A 99 61.11 -23.61 74.52
N VAL A 100 61.44 -24.86 74.18
CA VAL A 100 60.50 -25.90 73.73
C VAL A 100 59.45 -26.22 74.81
N CYS A 101 59.89 -26.52 76.04
CA CYS A 101 59.00 -26.78 77.17
C CYS A 101 58.11 -25.56 77.51
N ASN A 102 58.66 -24.35 77.45
CA ASN A 102 57.90 -23.11 77.70
C ASN A 102 56.86 -22.80 76.61
N MET A 103 57.08 -23.20 75.36
CA MET A 103 56.04 -23.15 74.32
C MET A 103 54.99 -24.24 74.54
N ALA A 104 55.41 -25.47 74.82
CA ALA A 104 54.51 -26.60 75.03
C ALA A 104 53.57 -26.41 76.23
N SER A 105 54.01 -25.74 77.30
CA SER A 105 53.15 -25.38 78.44
C SER A 105 52.04 -24.38 78.10
N LYS A 106 52.10 -23.74 76.93
CA LYS A 106 51.15 -22.73 76.43
C LYS A 106 50.41 -23.19 75.17
N ALA A 107 50.34 -24.50 74.93
CA ALA A 107 49.83 -25.14 73.70
C ALA A 107 48.51 -24.57 73.15
N GLU A 108 47.54 -24.25 74.00
CA GLU A 108 46.23 -23.70 73.60
C GLU A 108 46.35 -22.34 72.89
N THR A 109 47.34 -21.54 73.28
CA THR A 109 47.61 -20.20 72.73
C THR A 109 48.62 -20.18 71.59
N LEU A 110 49.22 -21.32 71.23
CA LEU A 110 50.17 -21.39 70.12
C LEU A 110 49.44 -21.20 68.77
N ASP A 111 50.15 -20.55 67.85
CA ASP A 111 49.92 -20.72 66.42
C ASP A 111 50.03 -22.22 66.06
N VAL A 112 49.24 -22.65 65.08
CA VAL A 112 49.07 -24.07 64.80
C VAL A 112 50.23 -24.64 63.97
N VAL A 113 50.88 -23.83 63.13
CA VAL A 113 52.09 -24.22 62.40
C VAL A 113 53.26 -24.33 63.37
N LEU A 114 53.38 -23.37 64.30
CA LEU A 114 54.33 -23.44 65.42
C LEU A 114 54.07 -24.66 66.31
N ALA A 115 52.81 -24.99 66.63
CA ALA A 115 52.48 -26.21 67.36
C ALA A 115 52.94 -27.48 66.62
N SER A 116 52.73 -27.57 65.30
CA SER A 116 53.21 -28.70 64.49
C SER A 116 54.75 -28.82 64.52
N ALA A 117 55.48 -27.70 64.50
CA ALA A 117 56.94 -27.67 64.62
C ALA A 117 57.43 -28.04 66.04
N VAL A 118 56.84 -27.46 67.08
CA VAL A 118 57.16 -27.75 68.49
C VAL A 118 56.87 -29.21 68.84
N HIS A 119 55.78 -29.79 68.36
CA HIS A 119 55.48 -31.22 68.54
C HIS A 119 56.59 -32.11 67.94
N LYS A 120 57.02 -31.84 66.70
CA LYS A 120 58.08 -32.61 66.01
C LYS A 120 59.42 -32.52 66.76
N ASP A 121 59.80 -31.33 67.22
CA ASP A 121 61.03 -31.13 67.97
C ASP A 121 60.96 -31.75 69.39
N MET A 122 59.81 -31.63 70.07
CA MET A 122 59.58 -32.21 71.40
C MET A 122 59.59 -33.75 71.38
N VAL A 123 59.13 -34.39 70.30
CA VAL A 123 59.27 -35.85 70.11
C VAL A 123 60.74 -36.27 70.07
N ALA A 124 61.59 -35.55 69.32
CA ALA A 124 63.03 -35.84 69.26
C ALA A 124 63.70 -35.57 70.62
N MET A 125 63.37 -34.44 71.25
CA MET A 125 63.86 -34.06 72.58
C MET A 125 63.59 -35.12 73.66
N ILE A 126 62.37 -35.67 73.69
CA ILE A 126 61.99 -36.72 74.65
C ILE A 126 62.74 -38.03 74.38
N GLN A 127 62.94 -38.39 73.10
CA GLN A 127 63.69 -39.59 72.70
C GLN A 127 65.19 -39.49 73.05
N ASP A 128 65.82 -38.36 72.75
CA ASP A 128 67.22 -38.11 73.11
C ASP A 128 67.42 -38.14 74.63
N GLU A 129 66.57 -37.45 75.40
CA GLU A 129 66.65 -37.41 76.86
C GLU A 129 66.38 -38.78 77.51
N ASP A 130 65.46 -39.60 76.98
CA ASP A 130 65.22 -40.97 77.45
C ASP A 130 66.46 -41.86 77.23
N THR A 131 67.02 -41.88 76.01
CA THR A 131 68.22 -42.70 75.71
C THR A 131 69.44 -42.26 76.53
N LEU A 132 69.58 -40.96 76.81
CA LEU A 132 70.62 -40.43 77.69
C LEU A 132 70.39 -40.83 79.16
N ARG A 133 69.15 -40.79 79.66
CA ARG A 133 68.82 -41.23 81.03
C ARG A 133 69.01 -42.73 81.21
N GLU A 134 68.65 -43.57 80.24
CA GLU A 134 68.94 -45.00 80.29
C GLU A 134 70.46 -45.28 80.22
N LYS A 135 71.22 -44.49 79.45
CA LYS A 135 72.69 -44.54 79.47
C LYS A 135 73.26 -44.16 80.86
N VAL A 136 72.71 -43.14 81.53
CA VAL A 136 73.10 -42.75 82.90
C VAL A 136 72.82 -43.88 83.91
N LYS A 137 71.63 -44.49 83.85
CA LYS A 137 71.23 -45.61 84.71
C LYS A 137 72.13 -46.83 84.50
N THR A 138 72.35 -47.23 83.24
CA THR A 138 73.21 -48.38 82.89
C THR A 138 74.69 -48.16 83.20
N MET A 139 75.15 -46.91 83.26
CA MET A 139 76.48 -46.56 83.81
C MET A 139 76.57 -46.71 85.35
N GLY A 140 75.46 -46.91 86.06
CA GLY A 140 75.46 -47.17 87.51
C GLY A 140 75.22 -45.96 88.42
N VAL A 141 74.71 -44.85 87.86
CA VAL A 141 74.25 -43.70 88.66
C VAL A 141 72.90 -44.05 89.29
N SER A 142 72.86 -44.16 90.63
CA SER A 142 71.67 -44.61 91.38
C SER A 142 70.89 -43.48 92.06
N GLN A 143 71.52 -42.33 92.31
CA GLN A 143 70.86 -41.19 92.95
C GLN A 143 70.24 -40.28 91.89
N CYS A 144 68.96 -39.94 92.06
CA CYS A 144 68.25 -39.01 91.19
C CYS A 144 67.52 -37.94 92.04
N GLN A 145 67.47 -36.70 91.57
CA GLN A 145 66.86 -35.57 92.27
C GLN A 145 66.15 -34.61 91.28
N GLU A 146 65.02 -34.02 91.67
CA GLU A 146 64.38 -32.95 90.90
C GLU A 146 65.17 -31.64 91.05
N ALA A 147 65.48 -30.96 89.95
CA ALA A 147 66.20 -29.69 89.94
C ALA A 147 65.48 -28.62 89.09
N LYS A 148 65.25 -27.45 89.70
CA LYS A 148 64.48 -26.35 89.11
C LYS A 148 65.39 -25.35 88.40
N TYR A 149 65.98 -25.78 87.29
CA TYR A 149 66.91 -24.97 86.48
C TYR A 149 66.36 -23.61 86.04
N ASP A 150 65.04 -23.41 86.01
CA ASP A 150 64.41 -22.10 85.69
C ASP A 150 64.76 -20.99 86.71
N HIS A 151 65.32 -21.34 87.88
CA HIS A 151 65.66 -20.41 88.96
C HIS A 151 67.18 -20.19 89.13
N LEU A 152 68.00 -20.86 88.31
CA LEU A 152 69.46 -20.74 88.33
C LEU A 152 69.91 -19.82 87.19
N GLN A 153 71.02 -19.11 87.40
CA GLN A 153 71.64 -18.33 86.33
C GLN A 153 72.31 -19.24 85.29
N ASP A 154 72.48 -18.72 84.07
CA ASP A 154 72.94 -19.55 82.95
C ASP A 154 74.37 -20.09 83.14
N ASP A 155 75.22 -19.38 83.86
CA ASP A 155 76.57 -19.79 84.25
C ASP A 155 76.57 -20.86 85.35
N GLU A 156 75.68 -20.75 86.35
CA GLU A 156 75.49 -21.76 87.41
C GLU A 156 75.03 -23.11 86.84
N ARG A 157 74.31 -23.10 85.71
CA ARG A 157 73.72 -24.31 85.08
C ARG A 157 74.45 -24.81 83.82
N GLN A 158 75.68 -24.37 83.57
CA GLN A 158 76.50 -24.81 82.42
C GLN A 158 77.29 -26.10 82.69
N CYS A 159 77.36 -26.97 81.68
CA CYS A 159 78.27 -28.11 81.70
C CYS A 159 79.74 -27.68 81.75
N ALA A 160 80.47 -28.12 82.78
CA ALA A 160 81.88 -27.83 82.98
C ALA A 160 82.78 -28.19 81.77
N LYS A 161 82.42 -29.26 81.04
CA LYS A 161 83.15 -29.71 79.84
C LYS A 161 82.79 -28.93 78.58
N CYS A 162 81.50 -28.83 78.22
CA CYS A 162 81.08 -28.33 76.90
C CYS A 162 80.37 -26.97 76.89
N ARG A 163 80.19 -26.32 78.04
CA ARG A 163 79.56 -24.99 78.20
C ARG A 163 78.11 -24.88 77.71
N THR A 164 77.46 -26.02 77.45
CA THR A 164 76.02 -26.09 77.19
C THR A 164 75.24 -25.80 78.47
N THR A 165 74.29 -24.87 78.40
CA THR A 165 73.30 -24.60 79.47
C THR A 165 72.40 -25.82 79.62
N CYS A 166 72.47 -26.50 80.77
CA CYS A 166 71.66 -27.69 81.04
C CYS A 166 70.25 -27.32 81.48
N TYR A 167 69.25 -28.09 81.03
CA TYR A 167 67.84 -27.87 81.40
C TYR A 167 67.05 -29.14 81.71
N LEU A 168 67.00 -30.12 80.79
CA LEU A 168 66.23 -31.34 81.02
C LEU A 168 66.85 -32.20 82.13
N SER A 169 68.18 -32.34 82.11
CA SER A 169 68.95 -32.96 83.17
C SER A 169 70.45 -32.60 83.14
N ALA A 170 71.13 -32.85 84.27
CA ALA A 170 72.58 -32.82 84.43
C ALA A 170 73.03 -33.77 85.53
N VAL A 171 74.35 -33.99 85.66
CA VAL A 171 74.96 -34.79 86.72
C VAL A 171 75.86 -33.93 87.60
N THR A 172 75.73 -34.05 88.92
CA THR A 172 76.63 -33.47 89.93
C THR A 172 77.25 -34.58 90.80
N CYS A 173 78.28 -34.23 91.59
CA CYS A 173 78.85 -35.12 92.60
C CYS A 173 79.21 -34.31 93.85
N PRO A 174 78.94 -34.81 95.08
CA PRO A 174 79.25 -34.09 96.33
C PRO A 174 80.73 -33.68 96.52
N CYS A 175 81.67 -34.28 95.78
CA CYS A 175 83.08 -33.89 95.82
C CYS A 175 83.40 -32.58 95.08
N SER A 176 82.46 -32.01 94.31
CA SER A 176 82.64 -30.76 93.58
C SER A 176 81.34 -29.93 93.60
N PRO A 177 81.01 -29.30 94.75
CA PRO A 177 79.82 -28.46 94.88
C PRO A 177 79.80 -27.33 93.84
N GLY A 178 78.65 -27.08 93.23
CA GLY A 178 78.50 -26.06 92.18
C GLY A 178 79.02 -26.46 90.80
N VAL A 179 79.59 -27.67 90.62
CA VAL A 179 80.06 -28.16 89.32
C VAL A 179 79.09 -29.22 88.78
N LEU A 180 78.60 -29.03 87.55
CA LEU A 180 77.75 -30.00 86.86
C LEU A 180 78.22 -30.33 85.44
N VAL A 181 77.74 -31.45 84.90
CA VAL A 181 77.93 -31.84 83.49
C VAL A 181 76.62 -32.29 82.85
N CYS A 182 76.45 -32.05 81.54
CA CYS A 182 75.37 -32.65 80.76
C CYS A 182 75.57 -34.16 80.59
N LEU A 183 74.51 -34.91 80.24
CA LEU A 183 74.55 -36.37 80.13
C LEU A 183 75.51 -36.92 79.04
N TYR A 184 75.99 -36.07 78.12
CA TYR A 184 77.03 -36.44 77.16
C TYR A 184 78.44 -36.52 77.76
N HIS A 185 78.69 -35.88 78.92
CA HIS A 185 80.02 -35.65 79.49
C HIS A 185 80.14 -36.12 80.96
N ILE A 186 79.40 -37.16 81.33
CA ILE A 186 79.37 -37.77 82.68
C ILE A 186 80.78 -38.16 83.16
N THR A 187 81.63 -38.61 82.23
CA THR A 187 83.03 -39.01 82.45
C THR A 187 83.97 -37.86 82.79
N ASP A 188 83.57 -36.61 82.50
CA ASP A 188 84.40 -35.42 82.63
C ASP A 188 84.11 -34.63 83.92
N LEU A 189 83.22 -35.13 84.79
CA LEU A 189 82.82 -34.48 86.03
C LEU A 189 83.92 -34.50 87.11
N CYS A 190 84.39 -35.69 87.47
CA CYS A 190 85.45 -35.91 88.47
C CYS A 190 85.98 -37.35 88.38
N SER A 191 86.88 -37.74 89.29
CA SER A 191 87.45 -39.10 89.37
C SER A 191 86.77 -40.02 90.39
N CYS A 192 85.60 -39.65 90.93
CA CYS A 192 84.86 -40.50 91.86
C CYS A 192 84.12 -41.64 91.13
N PRO A 193 83.79 -42.75 91.83
CA PRO A 193 82.89 -43.76 91.29
C PRO A 193 81.53 -43.16 90.92
N VAL A 194 81.01 -43.53 89.74
CA VAL A 194 79.72 -43.10 89.20
C VAL A 194 78.51 -43.42 90.09
N SER A 195 78.64 -44.36 91.03
CA SER A 195 77.66 -44.62 92.09
C SER A 195 77.45 -43.44 93.04
N ASN A 196 78.41 -42.51 93.11
CA ASN A 196 78.40 -41.34 93.98
C ASN A 196 77.95 -40.06 93.22
N TYR A 197 77.44 -40.22 92.00
CA TYR A 197 76.90 -39.14 91.19
C TYR A 197 75.40 -39.01 91.42
N THR A 198 74.87 -37.81 91.22
CA THR A 198 73.44 -37.51 91.34
C THR A 198 72.92 -36.99 89.99
N LEU A 199 71.93 -37.68 89.42
CA LEU A 199 71.20 -37.25 88.24
C LEU A 199 70.13 -36.23 88.63
N ASN A 200 70.38 -34.97 88.31
CA ASN A 200 69.47 -33.86 88.55
C ASN A 200 68.59 -33.68 87.30
N TYR A 201 67.27 -33.84 87.42
CA TYR A 201 66.34 -33.77 86.29
C TYR A 201 65.24 -32.73 86.53
N ARG A 202 64.73 -32.10 85.47
CA ARG A 202 63.71 -31.05 85.58
C ARG A 202 62.26 -31.55 85.51
N TYR A 203 62.06 -32.63 84.76
CA TYR A 203 60.79 -33.27 84.49
C TYR A 203 61.02 -34.78 84.43
N THR A 204 60.06 -35.58 84.88
CA THR A 204 59.98 -37.00 84.52
C THR A 204 59.57 -37.15 83.05
N LEU A 205 59.71 -38.33 82.47
CA LEU A 205 59.23 -38.57 81.10
C LEU A 205 57.69 -38.52 81.05
N ASP A 206 57.04 -38.97 82.13
CA ASP A 206 55.58 -38.93 82.31
C ASP A 206 55.02 -37.49 82.41
N ASP A 207 55.82 -36.50 82.83
CA ASP A 207 55.42 -35.08 82.80
C ASP A 207 55.47 -34.49 81.38
N LEU A 208 56.39 -34.96 80.53
CA LEU A 208 56.62 -34.42 79.19
C LEU A 208 55.60 -34.95 78.16
N VAL A 209 55.12 -36.19 78.30
CA VAL A 209 54.14 -36.79 77.38
C VAL A 209 52.80 -36.03 77.33
N PRO A 210 52.19 -35.58 78.45
CA PRO A 210 51.01 -34.71 78.45
C PRO A 210 51.24 -33.39 77.72
N MET A 211 52.39 -32.74 77.93
CA MET A 211 52.74 -31.48 77.26
C MET A 211 52.84 -31.68 75.74
N MET A 212 53.57 -32.72 75.29
CA MET A 212 53.65 -33.11 73.89
C MET A 212 52.26 -33.41 73.30
N THR A 213 51.39 -34.09 74.05
CA THR A 213 50.03 -34.47 73.61
C THR A 213 49.11 -33.25 73.47
N ALA A 214 49.24 -32.24 74.34
CA ALA A 214 48.49 -30.99 74.23
C ALA A 214 48.86 -30.22 72.95
N VAL A 215 50.16 -30.10 72.65
CA VAL A 215 50.66 -29.48 71.41
C VAL A 215 50.21 -30.27 70.18
N LYS A 216 50.31 -31.62 70.23
CA LYS A 216 49.85 -32.50 69.16
C LYS A 216 48.38 -32.26 68.81
N LYS A 217 47.49 -32.26 69.81
CA LYS A 217 46.04 -32.03 69.64
C LYS A 217 45.72 -30.66 69.02
N ARG A 218 46.52 -29.63 69.31
CA ARG A 218 46.39 -28.31 68.67
C ARG A 218 46.74 -28.39 67.18
N ALA A 219 47.81 -29.10 66.82
CA ALA A 219 48.27 -29.26 65.44
C ALA A 219 47.30 -30.05 64.54
N GLU A 220 46.88 -31.26 64.99
CA GLU A 220 46.04 -32.17 64.18
C GLU A 220 44.75 -31.51 63.69
N LEU A 221 44.12 -30.65 64.52
CA LEU A 221 42.89 -29.93 64.17
C LEU A 221 43.00 -29.02 62.94
N TYR A 222 44.20 -28.53 62.62
CA TYR A 222 44.50 -27.74 61.43
C TYR A 222 44.99 -28.60 60.27
N ASP A 223 45.83 -29.61 60.52
CA ASP A 223 46.35 -30.50 59.48
C ASP A 223 45.19 -31.25 58.76
N ASP A 224 44.15 -31.69 59.51
CA ASP A 224 42.92 -32.26 58.95
C ASP A 224 42.14 -31.25 58.06
N TRP A 225 41.93 -30.03 58.57
CA TRP A 225 41.21 -28.97 57.85
C TRP A 225 41.95 -28.54 56.59
N ALA A 226 43.27 -28.34 56.67
CA ALA A 226 44.10 -27.95 55.55
C ALA A 226 44.10 -29.03 54.44
N SER A 227 44.13 -30.30 54.83
CA SER A 227 44.02 -31.44 53.91
C SER A 227 42.67 -31.44 53.18
N LEU A 228 41.56 -31.23 53.90
CA LEU A 228 40.22 -31.17 53.32
C LEU A 228 40.01 -29.93 52.41
N VAL A 229 40.60 -28.79 52.77
CA VAL A 229 40.60 -27.58 51.94
C VAL A 229 41.42 -27.79 50.66
N LEU A 230 42.57 -28.44 50.73
CA LEU A 230 43.38 -28.79 49.55
C LEU A 230 42.63 -29.77 48.63
N GLU A 231 42.04 -30.86 49.15
CA GLU A 231 41.23 -31.78 48.34
C GLU A 231 40.06 -31.05 47.65
N THR A 232 39.41 -30.12 48.37
CA THR A 232 38.28 -29.34 47.86
C THR A 232 38.70 -28.31 46.80
N LEU A 233 39.87 -27.69 46.93
CA LEU A 233 40.42 -26.72 45.96
C LEU A 233 41.01 -27.38 44.71
N GLU A 234 41.49 -28.62 44.80
CA GLU A 234 42.14 -29.35 43.70
C GLU A 234 41.22 -30.38 43.02
N ALA A 235 39.97 -30.49 43.48
CA ALA A 235 38.95 -31.34 42.92
C ALA A 235 38.68 -31.05 41.42
N LYS A 236 38.80 -32.08 40.58
CA LYS A 236 38.59 -32.00 39.12
C LYS A 236 37.24 -32.60 38.72
N LEU A 237 36.61 -31.99 37.71
CA LEU A 237 35.36 -32.44 37.08
C LEU A 237 34.27 -32.80 38.10
N GLU A 238 33.71 -34.01 38.04
CA GLU A 238 32.58 -34.47 38.87
C GLU A 238 32.87 -34.51 40.37
N LYS A 239 34.14 -34.45 40.79
CA LYS A 239 34.52 -34.40 42.23
C LYS A 239 34.37 -33.01 42.85
N LYS A 240 34.20 -31.96 42.04
CA LYS A 240 34.06 -30.56 42.50
C LYS A 240 32.89 -30.43 43.47
N LYS A 241 33.16 -29.88 44.66
CA LYS A 241 32.13 -29.64 45.67
C LYS A 241 31.28 -28.42 45.29
N GLY A 242 30.03 -28.39 45.74
CA GLY A 242 29.17 -27.21 45.61
C GLY A 242 29.57 -26.09 46.58
N LEU A 243 29.23 -24.86 46.21
CA LEU A 243 29.56 -23.63 46.96
C LEU A 243 29.26 -23.66 48.48
N PRO A 244 28.18 -24.33 48.98
CA PRO A 244 27.96 -24.43 50.43
C PRO A 244 29.12 -25.08 51.21
N VAL A 245 29.86 -26.03 50.61
CA VAL A 245 30.98 -26.70 51.28
C VAL A 245 32.13 -25.73 51.55
N PHE A 246 32.43 -24.86 50.59
CA PHE A 246 33.46 -23.81 50.72
C PHE A 246 33.14 -22.84 51.87
N ARG A 247 31.87 -22.45 52.01
CA ARG A 247 31.39 -21.62 53.13
C ARG A 247 31.53 -22.31 54.49
N THR A 248 31.24 -23.61 54.58
CA THR A 248 31.43 -24.38 55.82
C THR A 248 32.90 -24.42 56.25
N LEU A 249 33.83 -24.62 55.29
CA LEU A 249 35.27 -24.64 55.59
C LEU A 249 35.80 -23.27 56.06
N LEU A 250 35.25 -22.17 55.55
CA LEU A 250 35.54 -20.83 56.04
C LEU A 250 35.02 -20.62 57.47
N ALA A 251 33.74 -20.91 57.72
CA ALA A 251 33.13 -20.78 59.05
C ALA A 251 33.85 -21.65 60.11
N GLU A 252 34.33 -22.84 59.71
CA GLU A 252 35.16 -23.68 60.58
C GLU A 252 36.47 -22.98 60.95
N SER A 253 37.18 -22.39 59.97
CA SER A 253 38.45 -21.68 60.20
C SER A 253 38.31 -20.47 61.12
N GLU A 254 37.19 -19.75 61.01
CA GLU A 254 36.84 -18.62 61.87
C GLU A 254 36.52 -19.10 63.29
N SER A 255 35.72 -20.16 63.43
CA SER A 255 35.36 -20.72 64.75
C SER A 255 36.53 -21.33 65.53
N LYS A 256 37.54 -21.87 64.82
CA LYS A 256 38.77 -22.46 65.39
C LYS A 256 39.96 -21.49 65.50
N THR A 257 39.75 -20.23 65.10
CA THR A 257 40.77 -19.14 65.05
C THR A 257 42.08 -19.56 64.39
N PHE A 258 41.98 -20.14 63.19
CA PHE A 258 43.15 -20.49 62.38
C PHE A 258 43.88 -19.26 61.82
N PRO A 259 45.22 -19.34 61.63
CA PRO A 259 46.03 -18.22 61.16
C PRO A 259 45.68 -17.82 59.72
N ASP A 260 45.79 -16.52 59.41
CA ASP A 260 45.54 -15.96 58.08
C ASP A 260 46.69 -16.26 57.10
N ASN A 261 46.72 -17.50 56.64
CA ASN A 261 47.72 -18.01 55.70
C ASN A 261 47.20 -18.05 54.26
N ASP A 262 48.09 -18.35 53.32
CA ASP A 262 47.77 -18.32 51.88
C ASP A 262 46.75 -19.39 51.46
N LEU A 263 46.60 -20.49 52.20
CA LEU A 263 45.55 -21.48 51.96
C LEU A 263 44.17 -20.93 52.32
N LEU A 264 44.05 -20.25 53.47
CA LEU A 264 42.82 -19.59 53.89
C LEU A 264 42.47 -18.41 52.98
N ARG A 265 43.47 -17.61 52.56
CA ARG A 265 43.28 -16.54 51.57
C ARG A 265 42.82 -17.06 50.22
N ARG A 266 43.45 -18.13 49.70
CA ARG A 266 43.05 -18.82 48.46
C ARG A 266 41.63 -19.37 48.56
N LEU A 267 41.25 -19.94 49.71
CA LEU A 267 39.88 -20.40 49.97
C LEU A 267 38.87 -19.25 49.95
N ARG A 268 39.15 -18.12 50.62
CA ARG A 268 38.28 -16.92 50.58
C ARG A 268 38.11 -16.40 49.15
N MET A 269 39.21 -16.20 48.41
CA MET A 269 39.17 -15.72 47.02
C MET A 269 38.32 -16.62 46.12
N VAL A 270 38.60 -17.93 46.11
CA VAL A 270 37.85 -18.91 45.30
C VAL A 270 36.37 -18.94 45.66
N THR A 271 36.02 -18.78 46.94
CA THR A 271 34.63 -18.72 47.40
C THR A 271 33.95 -17.44 46.90
N GLN A 272 34.60 -16.29 47.05
CA GLN A 272 34.06 -14.99 46.64
C GLN A 272 33.89 -14.90 45.11
N ASP A 273 34.82 -15.47 44.34
CA ASP A 273 34.74 -15.49 42.87
C ASP A 273 33.66 -16.46 42.38
N ALA A 274 33.51 -17.61 43.04
CA ALA A 274 32.37 -18.51 42.78
C ALA A 274 31.02 -17.87 43.15
N GLU A 275 30.97 -17.00 44.17
CA GLU A 275 29.76 -16.22 44.52
C GLU A 275 29.43 -15.15 43.47
N LYS A 276 30.42 -14.36 43.02
CA LYS A 276 30.27 -13.39 41.92
C LYS A 276 29.74 -14.08 40.67
N CYS A 277 30.41 -15.16 40.24
CA CYS A 277 30.01 -15.94 39.07
C CYS A 277 28.63 -16.58 39.21
N SER A 278 28.26 -17.08 40.40
CA SER A 278 26.92 -17.62 40.68
C SER A 278 25.82 -16.54 40.56
N SER A 279 26.10 -15.32 41.02
CA SER A 279 25.21 -14.15 40.94
C SER A 279 25.00 -13.69 39.49
N VAL A 280 26.09 -13.46 38.75
CA VAL A 280 26.04 -13.08 37.32
C VAL A 280 25.33 -14.16 36.50
N ALA A 281 25.61 -15.44 36.76
CA ALA A 281 24.94 -16.55 36.10
C ALA A 281 23.44 -16.60 36.40
N GLN A 282 22.99 -16.24 37.60
CA GLN A 282 21.56 -16.09 37.89
C GLN A 282 20.93 -14.89 37.19
N GLN A 283 21.64 -13.76 37.07
CA GLN A 283 21.14 -12.59 36.35
C GLN A 283 20.90 -12.92 34.87
N LEU A 284 21.89 -13.53 34.19
CA LEU A 284 21.78 -13.95 32.80
C LEU A 284 20.62 -14.95 32.57
N LEU A 285 20.43 -15.92 33.47
CA LEU A 285 19.31 -16.87 33.37
C LEU A 285 17.93 -16.24 33.67
N ASN A 286 17.89 -15.12 34.41
CA ASN A 286 16.67 -14.40 34.78
C ASN A 286 16.29 -13.25 33.83
N GLY A 287 17.18 -12.84 32.90
CA GLY A 287 17.00 -11.69 31.98
C GLY A 287 15.67 -11.68 31.23
N LYS A 288 15.14 -12.88 30.94
CA LYS A 288 13.80 -13.18 30.36
C LYS A 288 12.59 -12.46 30.99
N ARG A 289 12.74 -11.74 32.10
CA ARG A 289 11.66 -10.96 32.75
C ARG A 289 11.79 -9.44 32.71
N GLN A 290 12.92 -8.86 32.30
CA GLN A 290 13.18 -7.42 32.55
C GLN A 290 13.34 -6.57 31.27
N THR A 291 13.52 -7.17 30.09
CA THR A 291 13.74 -6.47 28.81
C THR A 291 12.45 -6.11 28.04
N ARG A 292 11.26 -6.57 28.46
CA ARG A 292 9.98 -6.34 27.75
C ARG A 292 9.39 -4.91 27.90
N TYR A 293 10.22 -3.90 28.17
CA TYR A 293 9.77 -2.49 28.25
C TYR A 293 10.80 -1.43 27.81
N ARG A 294 11.63 -1.74 26.79
CA ARG A 294 12.36 -0.70 26.02
C ARG A 294 12.26 -0.95 24.50
N CYS A 295 11.14 -0.52 23.92
CA CYS A 295 11.06 -0.23 22.50
C CYS A 295 11.03 1.30 22.33
N GLY A 296 12.22 1.89 22.17
CA GLY A 296 12.42 3.32 22.03
C GLY A 296 13.88 3.58 21.65
N ASN A 297 14.11 4.40 20.62
CA ASN A 297 15.43 4.57 20.02
C ASN A 297 16.42 5.22 21.00
N GLY A 298 17.47 4.49 21.40
CA GLY A 298 18.57 5.00 22.21
C GLY A 298 19.78 4.08 22.12
N LYS A 299 20.96 4.62 21.81
CA LYS A 299 22.20 3.86 21.60
C LYS A 299 22.89 3.50 22.93
N SER A 300 22.29 2.63 23.72
CA SER A 300 22.95 2.03 24.90
C SER A 300 22.24 0.74 25.35
N CYS A 301 22.53 -0.35 24.65
CA CYS A 301 22.22 -1.70 25.11
C CYS A 301 23.53 -2.50 25.13
N SER A 302 24.15 -2.60 26.31
CA SER A 302 25.31 -3.47 26.54
C SER A 302 24.84 -4.93 26.61
N GLN A 303 24.49 -5.49 25.45
CA GLN A 303 24.11 -6.90 25.33
C GLN A 303 25.37 -7.76 25.38
N LEU A 304 25.27 -8.94 26.01
CA LEU A 304 26.38 -9.87 26.10
C LEU A 304 26.63 -10.50 24.73
N THR A 305 27.87 -10.49 24.24
CA THR A 305 28.25 -11.17 22.99
C THR A 305 28.32 -12.69 23.16
N VAL A 306 28.30 -13.43 22.05
CA VAL A 306 28.43 -14.90 22.06
C VAL A 306 29.83 -15.31 22.56
N GLU A 307 30.87 -14.55 22.20
CA GLU A 307 32.24 -14.70 22.66
C GLU A 307 32.36 -14.52 24.18
N GLU A 308 31.72 -13.50 24.76
CA GLU A 308 31.69 -13.27 26.20
C GLU A 308 30.90 -14.35 26.95
N LEU A 309 29.74 -14.77 26.43
CA LEU A 309 28.99 -15.91 26.99
C LEU A 309 29.85 -17.19 26.96
N SER A 310 30.53 -17.46 25.84
CA SER A 310 31.41 -18.61 25.67
C SER A 310 32.66 -18.54 26.56
N SER A 311 33.18 -17.34 26.82
CA SER A 311 34.25 -17.07 27.78
C SER A 311 33.79 -17.29 29.22
N PHE A 312 32.65 -16.74 29.61
CA PHE A 312 32.07 -16.87 30.94
C PHE A 312 31.69 -18.31 31.27
N VAL A 313 31.10 -19.06 30.33
CA VAL A 313 30.86 -20.50 30.49
C VAL A 313 32.19 -21.26 30.68
N ARG A 314 33.24 -20.94 29.91
CA ARG A 314 34.58 -21.53 30.13
C ARG A 314 35.15 -21.18 31.50
N GLN A 315 34.96 -19.96 32.00
CA GLN A 315 35.36 -19.57 33.35
C GLN A 315 34.60 -20.36 34.43
N LEU A 316 33.27 -20.51 34.30
CA LEU A 316 32.44 -21.31 35.21
C LEU A 316 32.92 -22.77 35.32
N TYR A 317 33.27 -23.41 34.20
CA TYR A 317 33.81 -24.77 34.21
C TYR A 317 35.26 -24.87 34.72
N ASN A 318 36.02 -23.76 34.73
CA ASN A 318 37.38 -23.70 35.28
C ASN A 318 37.43 -23.47 36.80
N LEU A 319 36.41 -22.86 37.42
CA LEU A 319 36.32 -22.67 38.88
C LEU A 319 36.48 -23.99 39.66
N PRO A 320 37.18 -24.03 40.81
CA PRO A 320 37.22 -25.21 41.69
C PRO A 320 35.83 -25.65 42.22
N CYS A 321 34.89 -24.71 42.28
CA CYS A 321 33.52 -24.94 42.73
C CYS A 321 32.62 -25.50 41.60
N SER A 322 31.70 -26.39 41.95
CA SER A 322 30.56 -26.75 41.09
C SER A 322 29.39 -25.77 41.31
N LEU A 323 28.83 -25.22 40.23
CA LEU A 323 27.73 -24.25 40.26
C LEU A 323 26.54 -24.75 39.44
N PRO A 324 25.30 -24.79 40.00
CA PRO A 324 24.12 -25.35 39.31
C PRO A 324 23.68 -24.56 38.06
N GLN A 325 24.13 -23.32 37.91
CA GLN A 325 23.85 -22.47 36.74
C GLN A 325 24.72 -22.81 35.53
N ALA A 326 25.91 -23.42 35.73
CA ALA A 326 26.86 -23.71 34.65
C ALA A 326 26.28 -24.61 33.53
N PRO A 327 25.60 -25.74 33.81
CA PRO A 327 24.98 -26.54 32.74
C PRO A 327 23.87 -25.80 32.00
N LEU A 328 23.06 -24.99 32.70
CA LEU A 328 21.98 -24.20 32.09
C LEU A 328 22.52 -23.13 31.13
N LEU A 329 23.65 -22.51 31.47
CA LEU A 329 24.33 -21.56 30.59
C LEU A 329 25.05 -22.24 29.41
N LYS A 330 25.58 -23.47 29.55
CA LYS A 330 26.07 -24.22 28.38
C LYS A 330 24.92 -24.70 27.49
N GLU A 331 23.76 -25.04 28.04
CA GLU A 331 22.56 -25.34 27.24
C GLU A 331 22.07 -24.10 26.47
N LEU A 332 22.06 -22.92 27.10
CA LEU A 332 21.80 -21.65 26.41
C LEU A 332 22.80 -21.40 25.28
N LEU A 333 24.09 -21.53 25.56
CA LEU A 333 25.17 -21.34 24.59
C LEU A 333 25.06 -22.35 23.42
N ASN A 334 24.76 -23.62 23.67
CA ASN A 334 24.53 -24.61 22.61
C ASN A 334 23.40 -24.17 21.67
N ARG A 335 22.27 -23.69 22.21
CA ARG A 335 21.14 -23.24 21.38
C ARG A 335 21.47 -21.98 20.58
N VAL A 336 22.40 -21.15 21.04
CA VAL A 336 22.96 -20.03 20.26
C VAL A 336 23.91 -20.55 19.17
N GLU A 337 24.83 -21.45 19.50
CA GLU A 337 25.73 -22.13 18.55
C GLU A 337 24.95 -22.85 17.43
N ASP A 338 23.82 -23.49 17.75
CA ASP A 338 22.88 -24.11 16.79
C ASP A 338 22.16 -23.05 15.92
N PHE A 339 21.70 -21.95 16.52
CA PHE A 339 21.05 -20.84 15.81
C PHE A 339 21.99 -20.18 14.80
N GLN A 340 23.26 -19.95 15.17
CA GLN A 340 24.25 -19.37 14.26
C GLN A 340 24.50 -20.29 13.05
N GLN A 341 24.70 -21.60 13.27
CA GLN A 341 24.87 -22.58 12.20
C GLN A 341 23.66 -22.64 11.25
N HIS A 342 22.43 -22.63 11.80
CA HIS A 342 21.23 -22.60 10.97
C HIS A 342 21.09 -21.30 10.18
N SER A 343 21.45 -20.17 10.79
CA SER A 343 21.41 -18.85 10.17
C SER A 343 22.42 -18.71 9.04
N GLU A 344 23.68 -19.14 9.24
CA GLU A 344 24.70 -19.12 8.20
C GLU A 344 24.30 -19.97 6.98
N LYS A 345 23.70 -21.14 7.21
CA LYS A 345 23.17 -21.99 6.13
C LYS A 345 22.10 -21.26 5.30
N VAL A 346 21.08 -20.69 5.95
CA VAL A 346 19.98 -19.97 5.27
C VAL A 346 20.45 -18.67 4.60
N LEU A 347 21.53 -18.05 5.11
CA LEU A 347 22.19 -16.92 4.46
C LEU A 347 22.98 -17.32 3.21
N ALA A 348 23.48 -18.57 3.14
CA ALA A 348 24.23 -19.10 2.01
C ALA A 348 23.34 -19.66 0.87
N ASP A 349 22.08 -20.03 1.15
CA ASP A 349 21.14 -20.52 0.14
C ASP A 349 20.80 -19.40 -0.89
N GLU A 350 20.82 -19.71 -2.20
CA GLU A 350 20.57 -18.71 -3.26
C GLU A 350 19.13 -18.15 -3.24
N VAL A 351 18.17 -19.00 -2.90
CA VAL A 351 16.72 -18.74 -2.86
C VAL A 351 16.15 -19.26 -1.52
N PRO A 352 16.33 -18.52 -0.42
CA PRO A 352 15.89 -18.94 0.91
C PRO A 352 14.40 -18.66 1.10
N SER A 353 13.75 -19.50 1.93
CA SER A 353 12.33 -19.36 2.26
C SER A 353 12.08 -18.16 3.19
N VAL A 354 11.11 -17.30 2.83
CA VAL A 354 10.66 -16.19 3.69
C VAL A 354 10.16 -16.68 5.05
N ALA A 355 9.51 -17.85 5.08
CA ALA A 355 9.01 -18.46 6.32
C ALA A 355 10.14 -19.01 7.22
N GLU A 356 11.23 -19.51 6.62
CA GLU A 356 12.38 -20.05 7.36
C GLU A 356 13.22 -18.94 7.99
N ILE A 357 13.47 -17.85 7.24
CA ILE A 357 14.13 -16.66 7.80
C ILE A 357 13.25 -16.01 8.89
N GLN A 358 11.92 -15.93 8.70
CA GLN A 358 11.02 -15.40 9.73
C GLN A 358 11.05 -16.27 11.00
N SER A 359 11.04 -17.60 10.86
CA SER A 359 11.17 -18.52 12.00
C SER A 359 12.48 -18.33 12.78
N LEU A 360 13.61 -18.08 12.08
CA LEU A 360 14.88 -17.74 12.74
C LEU A 360 14.79 -16.41 13.51
N LEU A 361 14.21 -15.36 12.91
CA LEU A 361 14.01 -14.09 13.61
C LEU A 361 13.07 -14.24 14.81
N ASP A 362 12.04 -15.07 14.72
CA ASP A 362 11.10 -15.32 15.82
C ASP A 362 11.76 -16.09 16.98
N VAL A 363 12.61 -17.08 16.67
CA VAL A 363 13.45 -17.79 17.67
C VAL A 363 14.47 -16.86 18.31
N SER A 364 14.95 -15.83 17.59
CA SER A 364 15.97 -14.92 18.14
C SER A 364 15.53 -14.13 19.38
N PHE A 365 14.21 -13.90 19.54
CA PHE A 365 13.66 -13.23 20.73
C PHE A 365 13.75 -14.07 22.03
N ASP A 366 14.11 -15.36 21.94
CA ASP A 366 14.34 -16.23 23.09
C ASP A 366 15.78 -16.16 23.64
N PHE A 367 16.65 -15.38 22.98
CA PHE A 367 18.05 -15.13 23.33
C PHE A 367 18.25 -13.68 23.80
N ASP A 368 18.95 -13.50 24.93
CA ASP A 368 19.25 -12.19 25.55
C ASP A 368 20.75 -11.85 25.37
N VAL A 369 21.23 -12.02 24.13
CA VAL A 369 22.62 -11.84 23.68
C VAL A 369 22.67 -11.10 22.34
N GLU A 370 23.78 -10.45 22.02
CA GLU A 370 23.99 -9.86 20.69
C GLU A 370 24.28 -10.95 19.65
N LEU A 371 23.56 -10.90 18.52
CA LEU A 371 23.61 -11.90 17.45
C LEU A 371 23.95 -11.22 16.11
N PRO A 372 25.20 -11.33 15.60
CA PRO A 372 25.66 -10.61 14.40
C PRO A 372 24.98 -11.10 13.10
N GLU A 373 24.27 -12.22 13.15
CA GLU A 373 23.46 -12.73 12.05
C GLU A 373 22.15 -11.94 11.86
N LEU A 374 21.63 -11.27 12.90
CA LEU A 374 20.31 -10.61 12.82
C LEU A 374 20.21 -9.49 11.78
N PRO A 375 21.18 -8.57 11.62
CA PRO A 375 21.18 -7.62 10.52
C PRO A 375 21.23 -8.31 9.16
N ARG A 376 22.05 -9.37 9.02
CA ARG A 376 22.21 -10.15 7.79
C ARG A 376 20.89 -10.85 7.40
N LEU A 377 20.22 -11.50 8.36
CA LEU A 377 18.93 -12.18 8.17
C LEU A 377 17.81 -11.20 7.79
N ARG A 378 17.77 -10.00 8.38
CA ARG A 378 16.78 -8.97 8.01
C ARG A 378 16.94 -8.52 6.55
N VAL A 379 18.18 -8.25 6.12
CA VAL A 379 18.48 -7.93 4.71
C VAL A 379 18.11 -9.10 3.78
N ARG A 380 18.46 -10.34 4.16
CA ARG A 380 18.10 -11.55 3.38
C ARG A 380 16.58 -11.75 3.28
N LEU A 381 15.83 -11.40 4.33
CA LEU A 381 14.36 -11.48 4.35
C LEU A 381 13.71 -10.51 3.37
N GLU A 382 14.23 -9.28 3.26
CA GLU A 382 13.75 -8.29 2.30
C GLU A 382 14.01 -8.73 0.86
N GLN A 383 15.22 -9.25 0.60
CA GLN A 383 15.57 -9.87 -0.69
C GLN A 383 14.67 -11.07 -1.02
N ALA A 384 14.42 -11.97 -0.05
CA ALA A 384 13.58 -13.16 -0.24
C ALA A 384 12.11 -12.79 -0.53
N ARG A 385 11.54 -11.84 0.23
CA ARG A 385 10.18 -11.33 -0.01
C ARG A 385 10.02 -10.68 -1.38
N TRP A 386 11.04 -9.96 -1.83
CA TRP A 386 11.06 -9.40 -3.19
C TRP A 386 11.15 -10.50 -4.25
N LEU A 387 12.05 -11.48 -4.10
CA LEU A 387 12.18 -12.61 -5.03
C LEU A 387 10.88 -13.44 -5.14
N GLU A 388 10.21 -13.74 -4.02
CA GLU A 388 8.88 -14.38 -4.02
C GLU A 388 7.84 -13.51 -4.74
N GLY A 389 7.84 -12.18 -4.50
CA GLY A 389 6.94 -11.24 -5.17
C GLY A 389 7.14 -11.15 -6.69
N VAL A 390 8.40 -11.17 -7.15
CA VAL A 390 8.75 -11.25 -8.57
C VAL A 390 8.29 -12.58 -9.16
N GLN A 391 8.60 -13.70 -8.51
CA GLN A 391 8.18 -15.02 -8.97
C GLN A 391 6.66 -15.18 -9.05
N GLN A 392 5.92 -14.65 -8.07
CA GLN A 392 4.45 -14.66 -8.04
C GLN A 392 3.85 -13.81 -9.17
N ALA A 393 4.45 -12.65 -9.47
CA ALA A 393 4.01 -11.80 -10.57
C ALA A 393 4.30 -12.44 -11.95
N SER A 394 5.49 -13.01 -12.15
CA SER A 394 5.86 -13.76 -13.36
C SER A 394 5.01 -15.03 -13.55
N ALA A 395 4.53 -15.65 -12.47
CA ALA A 395 3.63 -16.81 -12.52
C ALA A 395 2.20 -16.45 -12.99
N GLN A 396 1.86 -15.16 -13.12
CA GLN A 396 0.56 -14.71 -13.63
C GLN A 396 0.71 -13.70 -14.79
N PRO A 397 1.14 -14.14 -16.00
CA PRO A 397 1.29 -13.27 -17.18
C PRO A 397 0.07 -12.39 -17.50
N ALA A 398 -1.15 -12.88 -17.22
CA ALA A 398 -2.40 -12.17 -17.48
C ALA A 398 -2.66 -10.95 -16.56
N THR A 399 -1.91 -10.81 -15.45
CA THR A 399 -2.01 -9.68 -14.51
C THR A 399 -0.71 -8.86 -14.42
N LEU A 400 0.36 -9.29 -15.12
CA LEU A 400 1.66 -8.62 -15.14
C LEU A 400 1.64 -7.42 -16.10
N THR A 401 1.38 -6.22 -15.58
CA THR A 401 1.37 -4.97 -16.33
C THR A 401 2.75 -4.30 -16.35
N LEU A 402 2.95 -3.34 -17.26
CA LEU A 402 4.15 -2.49 -17.28
C LEU A 402 4.37 -1.79 -15.91
N GLU A 403 3.30 -1.32 -15.29
CA GLU A 403 3.35 -0.62 -14.00
C GLU A 403 3.73 -1.55 -12.85
N THR A 404 3.25 -2.79 -12.83
CA THR A 404 3.68 -3.77 -11.81
C THR A 404 5.14 -4.20 -12.01
N MET A 405 5.63 -4.27 -13.25
CA MET A 405 7.04 -4.53 -13.54
C MET A 405 7.95 -3.36 -13.09
N ARG A 406 7.59 -2.11 -13.41
CA ARG A 406 8.33 -0.91 -12.96
C ARG A 406 8.39 -0.84 -11.43
N ARG A 407 7.25 -0.98 -10.75
CA ARG A 407 7.17 -0.98 -9.28
C ARG A 407 8.02 -2.09 -8.64
N LEU A 408 8.09 -3.27 -9.25
CA LEU A 408 8.98 -4.35 -8.77
C LEU A 408 10.45 -3.99 -8.97
N ILE A 409 10.83 -3.36 -10.08
CA ILE A 409 12.20 -2.87 -10.30
C ILE A 409 12.54 -1.77 -9.26
N ASP A 410 11.67 -0.79 -9.03
CA ASP A 410 11.86 0.27 -8.04
C ASP A 410 12.05 -0.30 -6.62
N GLN A 411 11.25 -1.29 -6.24
CA GLN A 411 11.38 -2.02 -4.97
C GLN A 411 12.70 -2.81 -4.88
N GLY A 412 13.21 -3.32 -6.01
CA GLY A 412 14.47 -4.05 -6.08
C GLY A 412 15.70 -3.15 -5.98
N VAL A 413 15.66 -1.95 -6.53
CA VAL A 413 16.78 -0.97 -6.51
C VAL A 413 17.12 -0.51 -5.08
N GLY A 414 16.17 -0.57 -4.16
CA GLY A 414 16.40 -0.28 -2.73
C GLY A 414 17.05 -1.42 -1.92
N LEU A 415 17.25 -2.60 -2.50
CA LEU A 415 17.79 -3.77 -1.80
C LEU A 415 19.32 -3.79 -1.80
N ALA A 416 19.92 -4.40 -0.78
CA ALA A 416 21.34 -4.73 -0.79
C ALA A 416 21.67 -5.71 -1.94
N PRO A 417 22.84 -5.58 -2.60
CA PRO A 417 23.22 -6.40 -3.75
C PRO A 417 23.32 -7.88 -3.41
N HIS A 418 22.84 -8.73 -4.33
CA HIS A 418 22.91 -10.19 -4.22
C HIS A 418 22.72 -10.83 -5.60
N PRO A 419 23.49 -11.87 -5.98
CA PRO A 419 23.45 -12.43 -7.35
C PRO A 419 22.06 -12.89 -7.82
N SER A 420 21.24 -13.47 -6.93
CA SER A 420 19.86 -13.86 -7.29
C SER A 420 18.91 -12.67 -7.46
N VAL A 421 19.12 -11.56 -6.74
CA VAL A 421 18.37 -10.31 -6.90
C VAL A 421 18.75 -9.63 -8.22
N GLU A 422 20.05 -9.50 -8.49
CA GLU A 422 20.59 -8.93 -9.75
C GLU A 422 20.10 -9.70 -10.97
N LYS A 423 20.14 -11.04 -10.93
CA LYS A 423 19.64 -11.92 -12.00
C LYS A 423 18.14 -11.76 -12.26
N ALA A 424 17.33 -11.67 -11.21
CA ALA A 424 15.89 -11.46 -11.34
C ALA A 424 15.56 -10.02 -11.81
N MET A 425 16.33 -9.02 -11.37
CA MET A 425 16.18 -7.63 -11.80
C MET A 425 16.53 -7.46 -13.28
N ALA A 426 17.63 -8.07 -13.75
CA ALA A 426 18.01 -8.06 -15.16
C ALA A 426 16.92 -8.69 -16.05
N HIS A 427 16.31 -9.80 -15.62
CA HIS A 427 15.22 -10.43 -16.34
C HIS A 427 13.92 -9.59 -16.34
N LEU A 428 13.60 -8.91 -15.23
CA LEU A 428 12.50 -7.93 -15.21
C LEU A 428 12.74 -6.73 -16.13
N GLN A 429 13.97 -6.23 -16.19
CA GLN A 429 14.35 -5.12 -17.07
C GLN A 429 14.28 -5.53 -18.56
N GLU A 430 14.74 -6.73 -18.90
CA GLU A 430 14.58 -7.34 -20.22
C GLU A 430 13.10 -7.47 -20.60
N LEU A 431 12.29 -8.08 -19.73
CA LEU A 431 10.86 -8.30 -19.97
C LEU A 431 10.10 -6.97 -20.09
N LEU A 432 10.41 -5.97 -19.25
CA LEU A 432 9.84 -4.62 -19.34
C LEU A 432 10.20 -3.98 -20.70
N THR A 433 11.47 -4.00 -21.10
CA THR A 433 11.94 -3.41 -22.36
C THR A 433 11.25 -4.03 -23.59
N VAL A 434 11.10 -5.36 -23.60
CA VAL A 434 10.38 -6.08 -24.66
C VAL A 434 8.88 -5.75 -24.64
N SER A 435 8.29 -5.63 -23.45
CA SER A 435 6.87 -5.30 -23.26
C SER A 435 6.52 -3.88 -23.70
N GLU A 436 7.33 -2.89 -23.32
CA GLU A 436 7.19 -1.49 -23.73
C GLU A 436 7.36 -1.35 -25.26
N HIS A 437 8.37 -2.01 -25.84
CA HIS A 437 8.54 -2.03 -27.30
C HIS A 437 7.30 -2.54 -28.04
N TRP A 438 6.68 -3.63 -27.57
CA TRP A 438 5.50 -4.18 -28.23
C TRP A 438 4.24 -3.36 -27.99
N GLU A 439 4.06 -2.76 -26.81
CA GLU A 439 2.93 -1.89 -26.50
C GLU A 439 2.95 -0.60 -27.35
N ASP A 440 4.10 0.09 -27.45
CA ASP A 440 4.27 1.27 -28.30
C ASP A 440 4.13 0.94 -29.80
N LYS A 441 4.62 -0.23 -30.21
CA LYS A 441 4.52 -0.71 -31.59
C LYS A 441 3.09 -1.08 -31.97
N ALA A 442 2.34 -1.74 -31.08
CA ALA A 442 0.91 -1.97 -31.29
C ALA A 442 0.14 -0.65 -31.31
N SER A 443 0.49 0.30 -30.43
CA SER A 443 -0.16 1.62 -30.38
C SER A 443 0.12 2.46 -31.65
N SER A 444 1.34 2.43 -32.18
CA SER A 444 1.70 3.14 -33.42
C SER A 444 1.08 2.51 -34.67
N LEU A 445 1.00 1.17 -34.75
CA LEU A 445 0.27 0.46 -35.81
C LEU A 445 -1.24 0.80 -35.80
N LEU A 446 -1.87 0.84 -34.62
CA LEU A 446 -3.29 1.19 -34.45
C LEU A 446 -3.59 2.68 -34.76
N LYS A 447 -2.62 3.58 -34.60
CA LYS A 447 -2.78 5.03 -34.82
C LYS A 447 -2.35 5.48 -36.22
N ALA A 448 -1.84 4.58 -37.06
CA ALA A 448 -1.27 4.90 -38.36
C ALA A 448 -2.30 5.51 -39.33
N ARG A 449 -1.87 6.49 -40.13
CA ARG A 449 -2.66 7.10 -41.21
C ARG A 449 -1.77 7.20 -42.47
N PRO A 450 -2.10 6.51 -43.59
CA PRO A 450 -3.22 5.59 -43.75
C PRO A 450 -3.15 4.36 -42.82
N PRO A 451 -4.30 3.69 -42.55
CA PRO A 451 -4.33 2.42 -41.82
C PRO A 451 -3.51 1.33 -42.53
N HIS A 452 -3.01 0.37 -41.76
CA HIS A 452 -2.23 -0.76 -42.27
C HIS A 452 -3.13 -1.92 -42.74
N SER A 453 -2.60 -2.84 -43.55
CA SER A 453 -3.31 -4.05 -43.99
C SER A 453 -3.42 -5.09 -42.87
N ILE A 454 -4.49 -5.90 -42.91
CA ILE A 454 -4.76 -6.97 -41.94
C ILE A 454 -3.55 -7.89 -41.74
N GLU A 455 -2.85 -8.25 -42.82
CA GLU A 455 -1.68 -9.15 -42.76
C GLU A 455 -0.55 -8.60 -41.89
N THR A 456 -0.23 -7.31 -42.02
CA THR A 456 0.85 -6.67 -41.25
C THR A 456 0.49 -6.53 -39.78
N LEU A 457 -0.77 -6.18 -39.48
CA LEU A 457 -1.30 -6.11 -38.12
C LEU A 457 -1.35 -7.49 -37.46
N HIS A 458 -1.75 -8.53 -38.20
CA HIS A 458 -1.75 -9.92 -37.76
C HIS A 458 -0.33 -10.44 -37.48
N ALA A 459 0.63 -10.17 -38.37
CA ALA A 459 2.03 -10.55 -38.17
C ALA A 459 2.70 -9.85 -36.97
N ALA A 460 2.22 -8.66 -36.59
CA ALA A 460 2.60 -8.00 -35.35
C ALA A 460 1.90 -8.61 -34.12
N ALA A 461 0.59 -8.86 -34.21
CA ALA A 461 -0.22 -9.45 -33.14
C ALA A 461 0.25 -10.85 -32.70
N GLU A 462 0.68 -11.68 -33.65
CA GLU A 462 1.25 -13.00 -33.37
C GLU A 462 2.60 -12.90 -32.65
N LYS A 463 3.48 -12.00 -33.07
CA LYS A 463 4.79 -11.81 -32.42
C LYS A 463 4.65 -11.21 -31.01
N ALA A 464 3.69 -10.30 -30.83
CA ALA A 464 3.33 -9.77 -29.51
C ALA A 464 2.72 -10.83 -28.58
N SER A 465 2.14 -11.92 -29.11
CA SER A 465 1.49 -12.96 -28.31
C SER A 465 2.45 -13.79 -27.45
N ILE A 466 3.74 -13.76 -27.78
CA ILE A 466 4.80 -14.53 -27.13
C ILE A 466 5.26 -13.84 -25.84
N VAL A 467 5.00 -12.54 -25.68
CA VAL A 467 5.41 -11.78 -24.49
C VAL A 467 4.52 -12.15 -23.29
N PRO A 468 5.07 -12.65 -22.17
CA PRO A 468 4.29 -13.11 -21.03
C PRO A 468 3.84 -11.93 -20.12
N ALA A 469 3.17 -10.93 -20.70
CA ALA A 469 2.71 -9.73 -20.00
C ALA A 469 1.32 -9.28 -20.49
N TYR A 470 0.63 -8.51 -19.65
CA TYR A 470 -0.64 -7.87 -20.00
C TYR A 470 -0.39 -6.57 -20.77
N LEU A 471 -0.63 -6.61 -22.08
CA LEU A 471 -0.34 -5.53 -23.04
C LEU A 471 -1.64 -5.02 -23.70
N PRO A 472 -2.27 -3.94 -23.18
CA PRO A 472 -3.55 -3.41 -23.68
C PRO A 472 -3.59 -3.12 -25.18
N ASN A 473 -2.60 -2.43 -25.74
CA ASN A 473 -2.57 -2.10 -27.16
C ASN A 473 -2.39 -3.37 -28.01
N CYS A 474 -1.64 -4.37 -27.55
CA CYS A 474 -1.51 -5.66 -28.22
C CYS A 474 -2.83 -6.47 -28.22
N LEU A 475 -3.65 -6.35 -27.16
CA LEU A 475 -4.99 -6.95 -27.12
C LEU A 475 -5.97 -6.22 -28.05
N LEU A 476 -5.93 -4.88 -28.10
CA LEU A 476 -6.71 -4.08 -29.04
C LEU A 476 -6.30 -4.35 -30.50
N LEU A 477 -5.02 -4.59 -30.77
CA LEU A 477 -4.52 -4.99 -32.08
C LEU A 477 -5.11 -6.34 -32.53
N LYS A 478 -5.18 -7.32 -31.63
CA LYS A 478 -5.84 -8.62 -31.90
C LYS A 478 -7.34 -8.47 -32.15
N ASP A 479 -8.02 -7.62 -31.38
CA ASP A 479 -9.45 -7.34 -31.54
C ASP A 479 -9.75 -6.62 -32.87
N ALA A 480 -8.94 -5.64 -33.26
CA ALA A 480 -9.05 -4.95 -34.55
C ALA A 480 -8.83 -5.90 -35.75
N VAL A 481 -7.82 -6.78 -35.66
CA VAL A 481 -7.56 -7.81 -36.68
C VAL A 481 -8.73 -8.81 -36.80
N ARG A 482 -9.35 -9.21 -35.68
CA ARG A 482 -10.55 -10.05 -35.69
C ARG A 482 -11.72 -9.33 -36.37
N LYS A 483 -12.06 -8.11 -35.92
CA LYS A 483 -13.18 -7.32 -36.47
C LYS A 483 -13.03 -7.03 -37.96
N ALA A 484 -11.80 -6.79 -38.42
CA ALA A 484 -11.51 -6.62 -39.84
C ALA A 484 -11.76 -7.89 -40.66
N ARG A 485 -11.45 -9.09 -40.13
CA ARG A 485 -11.77 -10.36 -40.78
C ARG A 485 -13.28 -10.65 -40.78
N GLU A 486 -13.96 -10.41 -39.67
CA GLU A 486 -15.42 -10.57 -39.53
C GLU A 486 -16.16 -9.65 -40.53
N TRP A 487 -15.78 -8.37 -40.60
CA TRP A 487 -16.35 -7.40 -41.53
C TRP A 487 -16.05 -7.74 -43.01
N LEU A 488 -14.84 -8.24 -43.33
CA LEU A 488 -14.55 -8.68 -44.70
C LEU A 488 -15.46 -9.83 -45.14
N GLN A 489 -15.72 -10.80 -44.26
CA GLN A 489 -16.65 -11.89 -44.57
C GLN A 489 -18.08 -11.36 -44.78
N GLU A 490 -18.57 -10.45 -43.92
CA GLU A 490 -19.86 -9.77 -44.12
C GLU A 490 -19.92 -9.03 -45.47
N ALA A 491 -18.85 -8.32 -45.85
CA ALA A 491 -18.77 -7.57 -47.11
C ALA A 491 -18.69 -8.47 -48.35
N GLU A 492 -18.05 -9.64 -48.26
CA GLU A 492 -18.03 -10.66 -49.32
C GLU A 492 -19.41 -11.32 -49.47
N GLU A 493 -20.08 -11.68 -48.37
CA GLU A 493 -21.44 -12.24 -48.39
C GLU A 493 -22.46 -11.25 -48.98
N LEU A 494 -22.34 -9.95 -48.67
CA LEU A 494 -23.15 -8.87 -49.26
C LEU A 494 -22.91 -8.65 -50.76
N GLN A 495 -21.73 -9.00 -51.28
CA GLN A 495 -21.42 -8.89 -52.73
C GLN A 495 -21.74 -10.18 -53.50
N ALA A 496 -21.64 -11.35 -52.86
CA ALA A 496 -21.96 -12.64 -53.47
C ALA A 496 -23.48 -12.89 -53.59
N GLY A 497 -24.27 -12.31 -52.68
CA GLY A 497 -25.74 -12.35 -52.74
C GLY A 497 -26.28 -11.41 -53.84
N GLY A 498 -26.37 -11.91 -55.08
CA GLY A 498 -26.84 -11.17 -56.26
C GLY A 498 -28.33 -10.77 -56.30
N GLY A 499 -28.86 -10.28 -55.18
CA GLY A 499 -30.14 -9.57 -55.07
C GLY A 499 -29.91 -8.12 -54.64
N GLU A 500 -30.88 -7.25 -54.92
CA GLU A 500 -30.74 -5.81 -54.70
C GLU A 500 -30.55 -5.47 -53.20
N LEU A 501 -29.57 -4.62 -52.88
CA LEU A 501 -29.19 -4.28 -51.51
C LEU A 501 -30.11 -3.22 -50.91
N MET A 502 -30.54 -3.37 -49.65
CA MET A 502 -31.29 -2.32 -48.95
C MET A 502 -30.35 -1.22 -48.46
N LEU A 503 -30.70 0.04 -48.71
CA LEU A 503 -29.90 1.22 -48.31
C LEU A 503 -29.50 1.21 -46.83
N ASP A 504 -30.40 0.82 -45.92
CA ASP A 504 -30.12 0.77 -44.48
C ASP A 504 -29.00 -0.22 -44.13
N GLY A 505 -28.93 -1.37 -44.83
CA GLY A 505 -27.88 -2.37 -44.64
C GLY A 505 -26.54 -1.97 -45.25
N LEU A 506 -26.56 -1.26 -46.39
CA LEU A 506 -25.35 -0.69 -47.00
C LEU A 506 -24.74 0.40 -46.10
N SER A 507 -25.58 1.27 -45.55
CA SER A 507 -25.20 2.33 -44.61
C SER A 507 -24.57 1.77 -43.32
N ASP A 508 -25.23 0.77 -42.72
CA ASP A 508 -24.73 0.06 -41.52
C ASP A 508 -23.38 -0.65 -41.77
N ALA A 509 -23.23 -1.32 -42.92
CA ALA A 509 -21.97 -1.95 -43.32
C ALA A 509 -20.83 -0.93 -43.48
N VAL A 510 -21.07 0.22 -44.14
CA VAL A 510 -20.07 1.30 -44.30
C VAL A 510 -19.70 1.91 -42.94
N LEU A 511 -20.69 2.20 -42.08
CA LEU A 511 -20.44 2.77 -40.75
C LEU A 511 -19.64 1.80 -39.85
N ARG A 512 -19.88 0.49 -39.92
CA ARG A 512 -19.03 -0.52 -39.26
C ARG A 512 -17.61 -0.54 -39.83
N GLY A 513 -17.46 -0.45 -41.15
CA GLY A 513 -16.16 -0.43 -41.82
C GLY A 513 -15.31 0.78 -41.41
N GLN A 514 -15.88 1.98 -41.45
CA GLN A 514 -15.23 3.23 -41.03
C GLN A 514 -14.79 3.24 -39.56
N ALA A 515 -15.47 2.47 -38.69
CA ALA A 515 -15.09 2.34 -37.28
C ALA A 515 -13.88 1.42 -37.04
N ILE A 516 -13.47 0.62 -38.03
CA ILE A 516 -12.34 -0.30 -37.95
C ILE A 516 -11.07 0.42 -38.45
N GLN A 517 -10.10 0.64 -37.57
CA GLN A 517 -8.82 1.31 -37.92
C GLN A 517 -7.83 0.35 -38.61
N VAL A 518 -8.27 -0.22 -39.74
CA VAL A 518 -7.54 -1.16 -40.61
C VAL A 518 -7.89 -0.83 -42.06
N HIS A 519 -6.98 -1.06 -43.02
CA HIS A 519 -7.32 -0.86 -44.42
C HIS A 519 -8.22 -2.02 -44.93
N LEU A 520 -9.38 -1.66 -45.49
CA LEU A 520 -10.45 -2.56 -45.93
C LEU A 520 -10.77 -2.29 -47.40
N GLU A 521 -10.16 -3.04 -48.33
CA GLU A 521 -10.31 -2.87 -49.78
C GLU A 521 -11.77 -2.92 -50.33
N PRO A 522 -12.74 -3.60 -49.68
CA PRO A 522 -14.15 -3.47 -50.07
C PRO A 522 -14.81 -2.15 -49.64
N LEU A 523 -14.28 -1.43 -48.64
CA LEU A 523 -14.94 -0.25 -48.05
C LEU A 523 -15.04 0.90 -49.05
N ASP A 524 -13.94 1.23 -49.74
CA ASP A 524 -13.89 2.31 -50.75
C ASP A 524 -14.96 2.13 -51.84
N ARG A 525 -15.29 0.87 -52.17
CA ARG A 525 -16.33 0.51 -53.15
C ARG A 525 -17.75 0.68 -52.60
N LEU A 526 -17.99 0.30 -51.35
CA LEU A 526 -19.28 0.50 -50.68
C LEU A 526 -19.54 1.99 -50.39
N GLU A 527 -18.48 2.78 -50.13
CA GLU A 527 -18.57 4.24 -49.99
C GLU A 527 -18.89 4.93 -51.33
N SER A 528 -18.30 4.50 -52.46
CA SER A 528 -18.70 4.97 -53.80
C SER A 528 -20.18 4.69 -54.06
N LEU A 529 -20.64 3.47 -53.77
CA LEU A 529 -22.03 3.08 -53.99
C LEU A 529 -23.01 3.90 -53.12
N MET A 530 -22.66 4.19 -51.87
CA MET A 530 -23.42 5.12 -51.02
C MET A 530 -23.48 6.53 -51.63
N ALA A 531 -22.35 7.05 -52.13
CA ALA A 531 -22.30 8.36 -52.77
C ALA A 531 -23.17 8.43 -54.04
N GLU A 532 -23.16 7.39 -54.86
CA GLU A 532 -24.02 7.26 -56.05
C GLU A 532 -25.51 7.30 -55.66
N VAL A 533 -25.93 6.54 -54.64
CA VAL A 533 -27.32 6.58 -54.15
C VAL A 533 -27.69 7.95 -53.56
N HIS A 534 -26.77 8.64 -52.88
CA HIS A 534 -27.01 10.02 -52.41
C HIS A 534 -27.20 11.00 -53.57
N THR A 535 -26.35 10.98 -54.60
CA THR A 535 -26.52 11.84 -55.79
C THR A 535 -27.79 11.51 -56.58
N TRP A 536 -28.25 10.25 -56.56
CA TRP A 536 -29.57 9.88 -57.08
C TRP A 536 -30.70 10.52 -56.28
N LYS A 537 -30.67 10.45 -54.94
CA LYS A 537 -31.70 11.07 -54.09
C LYS A 537 -31.76 12.59 -54.26
N GLU A 538 -30.61 13.27 -54.44
CA GLU A 538 -30.56 14.70 -54.78
C GLU A 538 -31.12 15.00 -56.18
N SER A 539 -30.81 14.15 -57.17
CA SER A 539 -31.35 14.27 -58.54
C SER A 539 -32.87 14.07 -58.57
N ALA A 540 -33.39 13.13 -57.79
CA ALA A 540 -34.82 12.91 -57.62
C ALA A 540 -35.50 14.07 -56.88
N ALA A 541 -34.89 14.57 -55.80
CA ALA A 541 -35.39 15.71 -55.04
C ALA A 541 -35.47 16.99 -55.90
N THR A 542 -34.42 17.30 -56.67
CA THR A 542 -34.39 18.47 -57.55
C THR A 542 -35.32 18.37 -58.76
N LEU A 543 -35.71 17.15 -59.18
CA LEU A 543 -36.69 16.93 -60.25
C LEU A 543 -38.16 17.09 -59.77
N PHE A 544 -38.47 16.69 -58.54
CA PHE A 544 -39.85 16.65 -58.03
C PHE A 544 -40.21 17.78 -57.06
N LEU A 545 -39.28 18.21 -56.19
CA LEU A 545 -39.56 19.22 -55.16
C LEU A 545 -39.52 20.64 -55.73
N ARG A 546 -40.36 21.51 -55.17
CA ARG A 546 -40.33 22.96 -55.45
C ARG A 546 -39.30 23.64 -54.54
N LYS A 547 -38.73 24.77 -54.99
CA LYS A 547 -37.64 25.48 -54.30
C LYS A 547 -37.93 25.91 -52.85
N ASP A 548 -39.21 26.01 -52.49
CA ASP A 548 -39.71 26.39 -51.16
C ASP A 548 -40.62 25.29 -50.56
N SER A 549 -40.40 24.03 -50.93
CA SER A 549 -41.19 22.88 -50.47
C SER A 549 -40.82 22.43 -49.05
N ASN A 550 -41.82 22.28 -48.18
CA ASN A 550 -41.68 21.60 -46.88
C ASN A 550 -41.95 20.08 -46.95
N LEU A 551 -42.26 19.53 -48.14
CA LEU A 551 -42.49 18.10 -48.35
C LEU A 551 -41.17 17.38 -48.67
N THR A 552 -40.98 16.20 -48.08
CA THR A 552 -39.95 15.23 -48.47
C THR A 552 -40.21 14.63 -49.86
N LEU A 553 -39.20 13.99 -50.45
CA LEU A 553 -39.34 13.27 -51.73
C LEU A 553 -40.38 12.14 -51.64
N LEU A 554 -40.38 11.38 -50.55
CA LEU A 554 -41.37 10.32 -50.31
C LEU A 554 -42.81 10.89 -50.16
N GLU A 555 -42.98 12.03 -49.48
CA GLU A 555 -44.25 12.77 -49.41
C GLU A 555 -44.72 13.37 -50.73
N VAL A 556 -43.89 13.38 -51.76
CA VAL A 556 -44.32 13.72 -53.12
C VAL A 556 -44.67 12.45 -53.91
N LEU A 557 -43.80 11.45 -53.93
CA LEU A 557 -43.95 10.26 -54.78
C LEU A 557 -45.11 9.34 -54.35
N CYS A 558 -45.35 9.16 -53.04
CA CYS A 558 -46.43 8.30 -52.55
C CYS A 558 -47.83 8.94 -52.70
N PRO A 559 -48.91 8.14 -52.81
CA PRO A 559 -50.29 8.66 -52.66
C PRO A 559 -50.51 9.34 -51.29
N LYS A 560 -51.34 10.38 -51.22
CA LYS A 560 -51.59 11.14 -49.99
C LYS A 560 -52.28 10.26 -48.92
N CYS A 561 -51.60 10.02 -47.81
CA CYS A 561 -52.16 9.37 -46.63
C CYS A 561 -53.16 10.26 -45.86
N GLU A 562 -52.96 11.59 -45.88
CA GLU A 562 -53.85 12.56 -45.25
C GLU A 562 -54.38 13.59 -46.26
N VAL A 563 -55.71 13.75 -46.29
CA VAL A 563 -56.42 14.69 -47.17
C VAL A 563 -57.47 15.43 -46.34
N GLY A 564 -57.39 16.77 -46.32
CA GLY A 564 -58.47 17.64 -45.78
C GLY A 564 -58.27 18.30 -44.40
N GLN A 565 -57.20 18.03 -43.64
CA GLN A 565 -56.98 18.67 -42.32
C GLN A 565 -55.97 19.84 -42.37
N ALA A 566 -56.43 21.03 -42.75
CA ALA A 566 -55.60 22.24 -42.83
C ALA A 566 -56.11 23.45 -42.00
N SER A 567 -57.07 23.28 -41.08
CA SER A 567 -57.62 24.38 -40.27
C SER A 567 -58.22 24.01 -38.91
N SER A 568 -57.64 23.08 -38.14
CA SER A 568 -57.95 22.98 -36.70
C SER A 568 -56.78 22.48 -35.82
N PRO A 569 -56.57 23.04 -34.61
CA PRO A 569 -55.46 22.66 -33.75
C PRO A 569 -55.77 21.41 -32.89
N LYS A 570 -55.08 20.31 -33.18
CA LYS A 570 -54.76 19.17 -32.28
C LYS A 570 -55.81 18.81 -31.21
N ARG A 571 -56.96 18.27 -31.61
CA ARG A 571 -57.79 17.46 -30.68
C ARG A 571 -57.12 16.10 -30.46
N LYS A 572 -56.65 15.85 -29.23
CA LYS A 572 -55.97 14.59 -28.85
C LYS A 572 -56.89 13.39 -29.07
N ALA A 573 -56.42 12.40 -29.84
CA ALA A 573 -57.09 11.11 -29.93
C ALA A 573 -57.17 10.45 -28.53
N LYS A 574 -58.39 10.13 -28.09
CA LYS A 574 -58.65 9.49 -26.80
C LYS A 574 -58.20 8.03 -26.88
N LYS A 575 -57.31 7.60 -25.97
CA LYS A 575 -56.68 6.27 -25.99
C LYS A 575 -57.75 5.17 -25.78
N GLY A 576 -58.23 4.59 -26.88
CA GLY A 576 -59.15 3.45 -26.87
C GLY A 576 -58.45 2.19 -26.36
N LYS A 577 -59.17 1.38 -25.58
CA LYS A 577 -58.66 0.15 -24.96
C LYS A 577 -59.30 -1.05 -25.62
N GLU A 578 -58.60 -1.69 -26.56
CA GLU A 578 -59.01 -2.96 -27.16
C GLU A 578 -58.17 -4.13 -26.66
N SER A 579 -58.78 -5.31 -26.61
CA SER A 579 -58.18 -6.57 -26.15
C SER A 579 -57.81 -7.48 -27.34
N PRO A 580 -56.85 -8.42 -27.17
CA PRO A 580 -56.33 -9.20 -28.28
C PRO A 580 -57.19 -10.45 -28.57
N LYS A 581 -57.69 -10.58 -29.81
CA LYS A 581 -58.07 -11.86 -30.43
C LYS A 581 -57.67 -11.90 -31.91
N SER A 582 -57.61 -13.11 -32.45
CA SER A 582 -56.82 -13.49 -33.63
C SER A 582 -57.59 -13.54 -34.95
N SER A 583 -57.11 -12.79 -35.94
CA SER A 583 -57.16 -13.10 -37.37
C SER A 583 -56.13 -12.22 -38.10
N LYS A 584 -55.85 -12.49 -39.39
CA LYS A 584 -54.79 -11.79 -40.16
C LYS A 584 -55.04 -10.27 -40.20
N LYS A 585 -54.34 -9.53 -39.35
CA LYS A 585 -54.52 -8.09 -39.18
C LYS A 585 -53.71 -7.36 -40.27
N LYS A 586 -54.37 -6.80 -41.28
CA LYS A 586 -53.73 -5.83 -42.18
C LYS A 586 -53.15 -4.70 -41.33
N THR A 587 -51.88 -4.36 -41.52
CA THR A 587 -51.24 -3.22 -40.87
C THR A 587 -51.97 -1.96 -41.32
N ARG A 588 -52.68 -1.30 -40.42
CA ARG A 588 -53.46 -0.11 -40.75
C ARG A 588 -52.51 1.08 -40.85
N ILE A 589 -51.93 1.28 -42.03
CA ILE A 589 -51.10 2.43 -42.38
C ILE A 589 -51.95 3.70 -42.28
N ASN A 590 -51.56 4.66 -41.42
CA ASN A 590 -52.26 5.95 -41.30
C ASN A 590 -51.29 7.16 -41.36
N SER A 591 -49.98 6.94 -41.37
CA SER A 591 -48.96 8.00 -41.38
C SER A 591 -47.85 7.68 -42.39
N LEU A 592 -47.12 8.72 -42.85
CA LEU A 592 -45.98 8.56 -43.75
C LEU A 592 -44.93 7.60 -43.18
N SER A 593 -44.64 7.71 -41.88
CA SER A 593 -43.69 6.85 -41.18
C SER A 593 -44.10 5.37 -41.14
N ASP A 594 -45.40 5.06 -41.27
CA ASP A 594 -45.85 3.67 -41.46
C ASP A 594 -45.53 3.18 -42.89
N VAL A 595 -45.61 4.06 -43.90
CA VAL A 595 -45.30 3.75 -45.31
C VAL A 595 -43.80 3.53 -45.49
N GLU A 596 -42.99 4.53 -45.09
CA GLU A 596 -41.53 4.49 -45.15
C GLU A 596 -40.99 3.22 -44.50
N LYS A 597 -41.48 2.90 -43.29
CA LYS A 597 -41.12 1.70 -42.56
C LYS A 597 -41.47 0.41 -43.33
N VAL A 598 -42.67 0.29 -43.89
CA VAL A 598 -43.05 -0.92 -44.65
C VAL A 598 -42.21 -1.08 -45.91
N LEU A 599 -41.88 0.02 -46.60
CA LEU A 599 -41.02 0.01 -47.79
C LEU A 599 -39.57 -0.35 -47.47
N SER A 600 -39.03 0.04 -46.31
CA SER A 600 -37.70 -0.42 -45.84
C SER A 600 -37.69 -1.87 -45.32
N GLU A 601 -38.79 -2.36 -44.72
CA GLU A 601 -38.82 -3.72 -44.13
C GLU A 601 -39.17 -4.85 -45.14
N THR A 602 -39.81 -4.56 -46.28
CA THR A 602 -40.23 -5.59 -47.25
C THR A 602 -39.22 -5.82 -48.37
N LYS A 603 -38.65 -7.03 -48.44
CA LYS A 603 -37.72 -7.47 -49.51
C LYS A 603 -38.40 -7.90 -50.82
N ASP A 604 -39.71 -7.77 -50.93
CA ASP A 604 -40.51 -8.26 -52.07
C ASP A 604 -41.25 -7.08 -52.73
N SER A 605 -40.86 -6.77 -53.97
CA SER A 605 -41.40 -5.66 -54.76
C SER A 605 -42.88 -5.84 -55.11
N THR A 606 -43.42 -7.06 -55.07
CA THR A 606 -44.87 -7.26 -55.22
C THR A 606 -45.63 -6.79 -53.98
N SER A 607 -45.02 -6.87 -52.80
CA SER A 607 -45.61 -6.43 -51.53
C SER A 607 -45.52 -4.91 -51.33
N THR A 608 -44.46 -4.25 -51.80
CA THR A 608 -44.35 -2.78 -51.79
C THR A 608 -45.40 -2.16 -52.70
N MET A 609 -45.50 -2.65 -53.94
CA MET A 609 -46.45 -2.19 -54.95
C MET A 609 -47.92 -2.40 -54.53
N ALA A 610 -48.27 -3.57 -53.98
CA ALA A 610 -49.60 -3.83 -53.44
C ALA A 610 -49.96 -2.92 -52.24
N THR A 611 -48.97 -2.50 -51.46
CA THR A 611 -49.16 -1.55 -50.35
C THR A 611 -49.43 -0.13 -50.86
N LEU A 612 -48.70 0.30 -51.88
CA LEU A 612 -48.88 1.62 -52.51
C LEU A 612 -50.22 1.72 -53.25
N GLU A 613 -50.70 0.63 -53.86
CA GLU A 613 -52.04 0.57 -54.47
C GLU A 613 -53.18 0.67 -53.43
N GLU A 614 -53.04 0.09 -52.23
CA GLU A 614 -54.01 0.29 -51.15
C GLU A 614 -54.07 1.77 -50.68
N LEU A 615 -52.95 2.50 -50.80
CA LEU A 615 -52.90 3.94 -50.54
C LEU A 615 -53.49 4.77 -51.70
N ARG A 616 -53.34 4.34 -52.95
CA ARG A 616 -53.97 4.97 -54.12
C ARG A 616 -55.48 5.01 -53.98
N LEU A 617 -56.10 3.89 -53.62
CA LEU A 617 -57.54 3.79 -53.42
C LEU A 617 -58.05 4.74 -52.32
N ARG A 618 -57.30 4.86 -51.22
CA ARG A 618 -57.61 5.81 -50.12
C ARG A 618 -57.45 7.27 -50.54
N GLU A 619 -56.44 7.59 -51.34
CA GLU A 619 -56.25 8.95 -51.88
C GLU A 619 -57.47 9.35 -52.72
N MET A 620 -57.92 8.48 -53.64
CA MET A 620 -59.10 8.71 -54.48
C MET A 620 -60.38 8.89 -53.64
N GLU A 621 -60.66 7.98 -52.71
CA GLU A 621 -61.82 8.06 -51.81
C GLU A 621 -61.81 9.37 -50.99
N ALA A 622 -60.66 9.76 -50.44
CA ALA A 622 -60.54 10.95 -49.62
C ALA A 622 -60.67 12.25 -50.45
N PHE A 623 -60.22 12.26 -51.71
CA PHE A 623 -60.47 13.39 -52.61
C PHE A 623 -61.92 13.49 -53.08
N ALA A 624 -62.60 12.38 -53.36
CA ALA A 624 -64.03 12.39 -53.67
C ALA A 624 -64.85 13.00 -52.52
N ASN A 625 -64.59 12.55 -51.28
CA ASN A 625 -65.19 13.13 -50.07
C ASN A 625 -64.84 14.62 -49.89
N LEU A 626 -63.58 15.02 -50.12
CA LEU A 626 -63.16 16.42 -50.00
C LEU A 626 -63.82 17.33 -51.04
N ARG A 627 -64.00 16.86 -52.29
CA ARG A 627 -64.69 17.61 -53.36
C ARG A 627 -66.14 17.89 -52.97
N ALA A 628 -66.89 16.86 -52.60
CA ALA A 628 -68.27 17.00 -52.15
C ALA A 628 -68.40 17.92 -50.90
N ALA A 629 -67.48 17.80 -49.94
CA ALA A 629 -67.42 18.66 -48.75
C ALA A 629 -67.01 20.11 -49.01
N ASN A 630 -66.45 20.42 -50.19
CA ASN A 630 -66.09 21.78 -50.59
C ASN A 630 -67.13 22.42 -51.50
N GLU A 631 -67.69 21.68 -52.47
CA GLU A 631 -68.77 22.21 -53.33
C GLU A 631 -70.04 22.51 -52.54
N SER A 632 -70.35 21.71 -51.51
CA SER A 632 -71.47 21.98 -50.60
C SER A 632 -71.33 23.28 -49.79
N LYS A 633 -70.11 23.85 -49.64
CA LYS A 633 -69.90 25.19 -49.07
C LYS A 633 -70.31 26.33 -50.01
N LEU A 634 -70.42 26.04 -51.31
CA LEU A 634 -70.62 27.03 -52.38
C LEU A 634 -72.08 27.05 -52.89
N LEU A 635 -72.94 26.18 -52.35
CA LEU A 635 -74.38 26.22 -52.57
C LEU A 635 -75.02 27.44 -51.86
N PRO A 636 -76.08 28.04 -52.42
CA PRO A 636 -76.67 29.28 -51.91
C PRO A 636 -77.56 29.06 -50.67
N THR A 637 -76.94 28.89 -49.50
CA THR A 637 -77.59 29.02 -48.19
C THR A 637 -77.49 30.46 -47.68
N ALA A 638 -78.43 30.89 -46.83
CA ALA A 638 -78.70 32.30 -46.54
C ALA A 638 -77.61 33.10 -45.76
N GLU A 639 -76.48 32.49 -45.38
CA GLU A 639 -75.49 33.05 -44.45
C GLU A 639 -74.07 33.09 -45.04
N CYS A 640 -73.91 33.72 -46.21
CA CYS A 640 -72.64 33.77 -46.96
C CYS A 640 -71.46 34.43 -46.18
N MET A 641 -71.74 35.22 -45.14
CA MET A 641 -70.74 35.95 -44.34
C MET A 641 -69.88 35.05 -43.43
N ASP A 642 -70.40 33.90 -42.98
CA ASP A 642 -69.67 32.99 -42.09
C ASP A 642 -68.94 31.85 -42.81
N LEU A 643 -69.08 31.75 -44.13
CA LEU A 643 -68.23 30.92 -44.96
C LEU A 643 -66.75 31.34 -44.79
N ARG A 644 -65.90 30.36 -44.52
CA ARG A 644 -64.44 30.52 -44.43
C ARG A 644 -63.82 29.83 -45.65
N VAL A 645 -63.39 30.64 -46.60
CA VAL A 645 -62.76 30.20 -47.85
C VAL A 645 -61.35 30.78 -47.97
N CYS A 646 -60.58 30.27 -48.92
CA CYS A 646 -59.18 30.58 -49.17
C CYS A 646 -58.21 30.24 -48.00
N VAL A 647 -56.91 30.26 -48.30
CA VAL A 647 -55.83 30.15 -47.31
C VAL A 647 -55.90 31.25 -46.23
N CYS A 648 -56.52 32.40 -46.54
CA CYS A 648 -56.67 33.50 -45.60
C CYS A 648 -57.87 33.36 -44.64
N GLN A 649 -58.73 32.33 -44.80
CA GLN A 649 -59.87 32.03 -43.95
C GLN A 649 -60.85 33.21 -43.79
N LYS A 650 -61.23 33.85 -44.91
CA LYS A 650 -62.17 34.98 -44.97
C LYS A 650 -63.41 34.61 -45.81
N ALA A 651 -64.44 35.45 -45.75
CA ALA A 651 -65.62 35.33 -46.60
C ALA A 651 -65.26 35.49 -48.09
N PRO A 652 -66.01 34.85 -49.02
CA PRO A 652 -65.81 35.04 -50.46
C PRO A 652 -66.09 36.49 -50.87
N MET A 653 -65.19 37.10 -51.65
CA MET A 653 -65.32 38.50 -52.09
C MET A 653 -64.49 38.78 -53.35
N GLY A 654 -65.07 39.49 -54.31
CA GLY A 654 -64.40 39.86 -55.56
C GLY A 654 -64.06 38.65 -56.44
N ALA A 655 -62.87 38.66 -57.03
CA ALA A 655 -62.35 37.63 -57.92
C ALA A 655 -61.92 36.36 -57.15
N MET A 656 -62.50 35.22 -57.52
CA MET A 656 -62.24 33.91 -56.93
C MET A 656 -61.71 32.91 -57.98
N LEU A 657 -60.84 32.00 -57.55
CA LEU A 657 -60.42 30.80 -58.27
C LEU A 657 -60.90 29.57 -57.50
N GLN A 658 -61.50 28.61 -58.20
CA GLN A 658 -61.85 27.31 -57.64
C GLN A 658 -60.78 26.29 -58.02
N CYS A 659 -60.33 25.47 -57.06
CA CYS A 659 -59.31 24.46 -57.31
C CYS A 659 -59.91 23.26 -58.05
N GLU A 660 -59.40 22.90 -59.23
CA GLU A 660 -59.99 21.81 -60.02
C GLU A 660 -59.95 20.45 -59.28
N LEU A 661 -58.87 20.16 -58.54
CA LEU A 661 -58.72 18.90 -57.81
C LEU A 661 -59.60 18.81 -56.54
N CYS A 662 -59.53 19.80 -55.64
CA CYS A 662 -60.24 19.73 -54.35
C CYS A 662 -61.56 20.50 -54.30
N ARG A 663 -61.90 21.27 -55.34
CA ARG A 663 -63.11 22.09 -55.50
C ARG A 663 -63.37 23.18 -54.45
N ASP A 664 -62.41 23.45 -53.56
CA ASP A 664 -62.45 24.61 -52.65
C ASP A 664 -62.12 25.93 -53.38
N ALA A 665 -62.58 27.06 -52.82
CA ALA A 665 -62.49 28.38 -53.43
C ALA A 665 -61.45 29.30 -52.75
N PHE A 666 -60.75 30.11 -53.54
CA PHE A 666 -59.64 30.95 -53.11
C PHE A 666 -59.75 32.35 -53.73
N HIS A 667 -59.50 33.42 -52.98
CA HIS A 667 -59.40 34.78 -53.56
C HIS A 667 -58.19 34.84 -54.50
N SER A 668 -58.36 35.29 -55.74
CA SER A 668 -57.28 35.29 -56.75
C SER A 668 -55.99 35.98 -56.27
N VAL A 669 -56.14 37.10 -55.55
CA VAL A 669 -55.04 37.91 -55.00
C VAL A 669 -54.26 37.19 -53.90
N CYS A 670 -54.83 36.17 -53.26
CA CYS A 670 -54.15 35.41 -52.20
C CYS A 670 -53.38 34.18 -52.70
N VAL A 671 -53.46 33.85 -54.01
CA VAL A 671 -52.93 32.58 -54.56
C VAL A 671 -52.32 32.67 -55.96
N ARG A 672 -52.41 33.81 -56.68
CA ARG A 672 -51.73 34.02 -57.97
C ARG A 672 -50.33 34.59 -57.74
N ASP A 673 -49.31 33.81 -58.09
CA ASP A 673 -47.97 34.34 -58.35
C ASP A 673 -47.99 35.16 -59.67
N LEU A 674 -47.11 36.15 -59.79
CA LEU A 674 -47.01 37.05 -60.95
C LEU A 674 -46.54 36.38 -62.26
N SER A 675 -46.33 35.05 -62.23
CA SER A 675 -45.79 34.24 -63.33
C SER A 675 -46.85 33.37 -64.04
N ASP A 676 -48.03 33.16 -63.45
CA ASP A 676 -49.07 32.28 -64.03
C ASP A 676 -49.79 33.03 -65.19
N SER A 677 -49.28 32.87 -66.41
CA SER A 677 -49.90 33.36 -67.66
C SER A 677 -51.18 32.56 -67.98
N CYS A 678 -52.24 33.26 -68.37
CA CYS A 678 -53.59 32.70 -68.46
C CYS A 678 -53.86 31.92 -69.77
N GLU A 679 -53.39 30.68 -69.86
CA GLU A 679 -53.74 29.74 -70.94
C GLU A 679 -54.18 28.37 -70.39
N ALA A 680 -55.38 27.92 -70.78
CA ALA A 680 -55.94 26.54 -70.83
C ALA A 680 -55.70 25.50 -69.71
N TRP A 681 -54.92 25.74 -68.66
CA TRP A 681 -54.53 24.72 -67.67
C TRP A 681 -55.50 24.64 -66.47
N PRO A 682 -55.70 23.44 -65.90
CA PRO A 682 -56.49 23.26 -64.68
C PRO A 682 -55.83 23.92 -63.48
N TRP A 683 -56.45 24.96 -62.92
CA TRP A 683 -55.87 25.67 -61.78
C TRP A 683 -55.98 24.83 -60.50
N LEU A 684 -54.82 24.55 -59.91
CA LEU A 684 -54.68 23.86 -58.62
C LEU A 684 -54.23 24.84 -57.54
N CYS A 685 -54.84 24.76 -56.36
CA CYS A 685 -54.45 25.56 -55.20
C CYS A 685 -53.11 25.11 -54.58
N PRO A 686 -52.46 25.92 -53.73
CA PRO A 686 -51.18 25.57 -53.10
C PRO A 686 -51.17 24.24 -52.33
N HIS A 687 -52.28 23.82 -51.72
CA HIS A 687 -52.40 22.52 -51.03
C HIS A 687 -52.53 21.32 -51.99
N CYS A 688 -52.80 21.58 -53.28
CA CYS A 688 -52.89 20.58 -54.35
C CYS A 688 -51.60 20.53 -55.20
N ARG A 689 -50.92 21.67 -55.43
CA ARG A 689 -49.62 21.75 -56.13
C ARG A 689 -48.44 21.18 -55.29
N ARG A 690 -48.41 19.86 -55.07
CA ARG A 690 -47.36 19.14 -54.30
C ARG A 690 -45.95 19.29 -54.91
N SER A 691 -45.83 19.10 -56.23
CA SER A 691 -44.57 18.92 -56.96
C SER A 691 -44.42 19.90 -58.12
N GLY A 692 -43.26 19.84 -58.78
CA GLY A 692 -43.03 20.50 -60.08
C GLY A 692 -43.61 19.75 -61.29
N LYS A 693 -44.22 18.58 -61.12
CA LYS A 693 -44.70 17.66 -62.19
C LYS A 693 -43.74 17.52 -63.38
N PRO A 694 -42.58 16.85 -63.23
CA PRO A 694 -41.68 16.56 -64.35
C PRO A 694 -42.37 15.74 -65.47
N PRO A 695 -41.93 15.87 -66.74
CA PRO A 695 -42.44 15.03 -67.83
C PRO A 695 -41.97 13.58 -67.70
N LEU A 696 -42.82 12.63 -68.14
CA LEU A 696 -42.63 11.18 -67.93
C LEU A 696 -41.26 10.65 -68.40
N ASN A 697 -40.70 11.17 -69.50
CA ASN A 697 -39.40 10.74 -70.00
C ASN A 697 -38.24 10.99 -69.01
N LYS A 698 -38.29 12.07 -68.22
CA LYS A 698 -37.29 12.34 -67.17
C LYS A 698 -37.48 11.44 -65.96
N VAL A 699 -38.73 11.08 -65.66
CA VAL A 699 -39.08 10.14 -64.58
C VAL A 699 -38.59 8.72 -64.90
N LEU A 700 -38.79 8.27 -66.14
CA LEU A 700 -38.28 6.98 -66.63
C LEU A 700 -36.74 6.92 -66.63
N ALA A 701 -36.06 7.99 -67.05
CA ALA A 701 -34.60 8.06 -66.99
C ALA A 701 -34.05 8.00 -65.55
N LEU A 702 -34.75 8.63 -64.59
CA LEU A 702 -34.40 8.58 -63.16
C LEU A 702 -34.64 7.18 -62.55
N LEU A 703 -35.69 6.46 -62.98
CA LEU A 703 -35.94 5.09 -62.54
C LEU A 703 -34.90 4.11 -63.10
N ALA A 704 -34.53 4.27 -64.38
CA ALA A 704 -33.49 3.45 -65.02
C ALA A 704 -32.09 3.68 -64.41
N SER A 705 -31.76 4.91 -63.98
CA SER A 705 -30.49 5.16 -63.30
C SER A 705 -30.43 4.54 -61.90
N LEU A 706 -31.57 4.40 -61.21
CA LEU A 706 -31.63 3.66 -59.94
C LEU A 706 -31.39 2.16 -60.13
N GLN A 707 -32.04 1.56 -61.13
CA GLN A 707 -31.88 0.12 -61.43
C GLN A 707 -30.42 -0.27 -61.74
N HIS A 708 -29.59 0.69 -62.17
CA HIS A 708 -28.17 0.45 -62.43
C HIS A 708 -27.31 0.40 -61.15
N THR A 709 -27.72 1.01 -60.03
CA THR A 709 -26.96 0.94 -58.77
C THR A 709 -27.20 -0.35 -58.00
N GLY A 710 -28.30 -1.07 -58.26
CA GLY A 710 -28.66 -2.28 -57.55
C GLY A 710 -29.05 -2.07 -56.07
N VAL A 711 -29.33 -0.82 -55.66
CA VAL A 711 -29.72 -0.47 -54.29
C VAL A 711 -31.20 -0.08 -54.22
N ARG A 712 -31.94 -0.71 -53.30
CA ARG A 712 -33.34 -0.38 -52.99
C ARG A 712 -33.45 0.66 -51.88
N LEU A 713 -34.41 1.55 -52.06
CA LEU A 713 -34.80 2.58 -51.10
C LEU A 713 -36.30 2.93 -51.26
N PRO A 714 -36.98 3.39 -50.19
CA PRO A 714 -38.42 3.70 -50.23
C PRO A 714 -38.84 4.67 -51.35
N GLU A 715 -38.03 5.69 -51.66
CA GLU A 715 -38.34 6.62 -52.74
C GLU A 715 -38.23 5.98 -54.14
N GLY A 716 -37.41 4.93 -54.30
CA GLY A 716 -37.31 4.16 -55.53
C GLY A 716 -38.56 3.31 -55.80
N GLU A 717 -39.03 2.60 -54.77
CA GLU A 717 -40.29 1.84 -54.81
C GLU A 717 -41.48 2.77 -55.12
N ALA A 718 -41.52 3.94 -54.46
CA ALA A 718 -42.55 4.95 -54.71
C ALA A 718 -42.48 5.55 -56.12
N LEU A 719 -41.27 5.74 -56.68
CA LEU A 719 -41.07 6.18 -58.07
C LEU A 719 -41.55 5.11 -59.06
N HIS A 720 -41.27 3.82 -58.80
CA HIS A 720 -41.72 2.69 -59.61
C HIS A 720 -43.26 2.62 -59.65
N HIS A 721 -43.92 2.70 -58.50
CA HIS A 721 -45.38 2.78 -58.43
C HIS A 721 -45.95 4.01 -59.13
N LEU A 722 -45.31 5.17 -59.01
CA LEU A 722 -45.75 6.38 -59.71
C LEU A 722 -45.69 6.19 -61.24
N VAL A 723 -44.67 5.51 -61.77
CA VAL A 723 -44.57 5.17 -63.20
C VAL A 723 -45.67 4.18 -63.61
N GLU A 724 -45.88 3.07 -62.90
CA GLU A 724 -46.95 2.11 -63.22
C GLU A 724 -48.34 2.75 -63.16
N ARG A 725 -48.63 3.55 -62.12
CA ARG A 725 -49.89 4.28 -61.99
C ARG A 725 -50.11 5.26 -63.15
N THR A 726 -49.03 5.91 -63.61
CA THR A 726 -49.06 6.83 -64.75
C THR A 726 -49.40 6.09 -66.06
N LEU A 727 -48.75 4.95 -66.32
CA LEU A 727 -49.00 4.13 -67.51
C LEU A 727 -50.42 3.52 -67.50
N SER A 728 -50.85 3.00 -66.35
CA SER A 728 -52.22 2.49 -66.13
C SER A 728 -53.30 3.57 -66.36
N TRP A 729 -53.00 4.82 -66.00
CA TRP A 729 -53.88 5.96 -66.26
C TRP A 729 -53.92 6.34 -67.75
N GLN A 730 -52.76 6.38 -68.43
CA GLN A 730 -52.70 6.64 -69.87
C GLN A 730 -53.48 5.59 -70.68
N GLN A 731 -53.39 4.30 -70.32
CA GLN A 731 -54.17 3.24 -70.97
C GLN A 731 -55.67 3.46 -70.79
N ARG A 732 -56.15 3.66 -69.54
CA ARG A 732 -57.58 3.92 -69.27
C ARG A 732 -58.08 5.19 -69.97
N MET A 733 -57.23 6.21 -70.11
CA MET A 733 -57.57 7.44 -70.84
C MET A 733 -57.82 7.15 -72.33
N GLN A 734 -57.00 6.30 -72.96
CA GLN A 734 -57.20 5.89 -74.35
C GLN A 734 -58.47 5.04 -74.52
N GLU A 735 -58.72 4.08 -73.61
CA GLU A 735 -59.95 3.27 -73.59
C GLU A 735 -61.22 4.14 -73.41
N MET A 736 -61.14 5.23 -72.64
CA MET A 736 -62.23 6.19 -72.45
C MET A 736 -62.44 7.14 -73.64
N LEU A 737 -61.39 7.57 -74.34
CA LEU A 737 -61.54 8.34 -75.60
C LEU A 737 -62.29 7.52 -76.66
N LEU A 738 -61.88 6.26 -76.85
CA LEU A 738 -62.44 5.34 -77.84
C LEU A 738 -63.91 5.00 -77.57
N SER A 739 -64.32 4.89 -76.30
CA SER A 739 -65.69 4.50 -75.92
C SER A 739 -66.70 5.65 -75.95
N TYR A 740 -66.26 6.90 -75.81
CA TYR A 740 -67.16 8.08 -75.78
C TYR A 740 -67.24 8.85 -77.11
N ASN A 741 -66.59 8.37 -78.19
CA ASN A 741 -66.52 9.04 -79.51
C ASN A 741 -66.04 10.50 -79.41
N LEU A 742 -65.01 10.74 -78.61
CA LEU A 742 -64.38 12.06 -78.49
C LEU A 742 -63.38 12.25 -79.66
N PRO A 743 -63.24 13.45 -80.24
CA PRO A 743 -62.40 13.65 -81.42
C PRO A 743 -60.93 13.27 -81.19
N GLU A 744 -60.35 12.57 -82.17
CA GLU A 744 -58.94 12.18 -82.15
C GLU A 744 -58.02 13.35 -82.54
N LEU A 745 -56.73 13.24 -82.18
CA LEU A 745 -55.77 14.35 -82.16
C LEU A 745 -55.16 14.64 -83.55
N GLU A 746 -55.71 15.62 -84.28
CA GLU A 746 -54.98 16.29 -85.37
C GLU A 746 -54.14 17.46 -84.84
N GLU A 747 -52.85 17.50 -85.18
CA GLU A 747 -51.97 18.64 -84.87
C GLU A 747 -52.41 19.89 -85.63
N ARG A 748 -52.84 20.94 -84.91
CA ARG A 748 -52.98 22.29 -85.48
C ARG A 748 -51.85 23.22 -85.02
N PRO A 749 -51.21 23.97 -85.94
CA PRO A 749 -50.09 24.84 -85.60
C PRO A 749 -50.54 26.03 -84.75
N ALA A 750 -49.63 26.52 -83.91
CA ALA A 750 -49.94 27.46 -82.84
C ALA A 750 -50.35 28.87 -83.33
N THR A 751 -51.59 29.27 -83.06
CA THR A 751 -51.95 30.67 -82.76
C THR A 751 -53.28 30.73 -82.00
N PRO A 752 -53.34 31.30 -80.78
CA PRO A 752 -54.60 31.42 -80.04
C PRO A 752 -55.46 32.59 -80.59
N PRO A 753 -56.80 32.45 -80.67
CA PRO A 753 -57.69 33.51 -81.14
C PRO A 753 -57.81 34.64 -80.10
N THR A 754 -57.17 35.78 -80.36
CA THR A 754 -57.13 36.93 -79.44
C THR A 754 -58.46 37.70 -79.41
N LEU A 755 -59.29 37.49 -78.39
CA LEU A 755 -60.54 38.25 -78.19
C LEU A 755 -60.32 39.57 -77.44
N THR A 756 -59.57 40.49 -78.05
CA THR A 756 -59.45 41.89 -77.61
C THR A 756 -60.21 42.83 -78.55
N CYS A 757 -61.45 43.17 -78.22
CA CYS A 757 -62.20 44.21 -78.91
C CYS A 757 -61.92 45.58 -78.26
N TRP A 758 -61.08 46.39 -78.90
CA TRP A 758 -60.89 47.82 -78.57
C TRP A 758 -61.48 48.68 -79.67
N ALA A 759 -62.18 49.75 -79.29
CA ALA A 759 -62.79 50.67 -80.24
C ALA A 759 -61.78 51.69 -80.79
N SER A 760 -61.73 51.84 -82.13
CA SER A 760 -61.01 52.92 -82.81
C SER A 760 -61.86 54.21 -82.82
N GLY A 761 -61.21 55.38 -82.70
CA GLY A 761 -61.90 56.65 -82.41
C GLY A 761 -61.98 57.68 -83.55
N SER A 762 -62.76 58.75 -83.28
CA SER A 762 -63.03 59.94 -84.12
C SER A 762 -63.84 59.67 -85.42
N HIS A 763 -64.89 60.43 -85.78
CA HIS A 763 -65.10 61.89 -85.66
C HIS A 763 -66.58 62.32 -85.48
N ILE A 764 -66.79 63.41 -84.71
CA ILE A 764 -67.74 64.54 -84.94
C ILE A 764 -69.30 64.34 -84.90
N SER A 765 -69.93 65.22 -84.08
CA SER A 765 -71.31 65.78 -84.13
C SER A 765 -72.53 65.05 -83.54
N HIS A 766 -73.20 65.80 -82.63
CA HIS A 766 -74.63 65.89 -82.25
C HIS A 766 -75.66 64.97 -82.96
N ASN A 767 -76.70 64.42 -82.31
CA ASN A 767 -77.62 65.08 -81.35
C ASN A 767 -78.49 64.09 -80.49
N ASN A 768 -79.37 64.62 -79.63
CA ASN A 768 -80.31 63.93 -78.70
C ASN A 768 -81.14 62.75 -79.27
N THR A 769 -81.51 61.77 -78.42
CA THR A 769 -82.90 61.48 -77.90
C THR A 769 -82.88 60.28 -76.90
N GLN A 770 -84.02 59.87 -76.31
CA GLN A 770 -84.18 59.04 -75.09
C GLN A 770 -84.20 57.49 -75.28
N ALA A 771 -84.20 56.75 -74.16
CA ALA A 771 -84.14 55.27 -74.03
C ALA A 771 -85.51 54.55 -74.11
N PRO A 772 -85.54 53.20 -74.23
CA PRO A 772 -85.82 52.29 -73.09
C PRO A 772 -84.82 51.10 -73.00
N CYS A 773 -84.40 50.53 -71.85
CA CYS A 773 -85.05 49.87 -70.69
C CYS A 773 -85.07 48.31 -70.74
N LEU A 774 -84.34 47.69 -69.78
CA LEU A 774 -84.71 46.57 -68.87
C LEU A 774 -84.77 45.12 -69.45
N THR A 775 -84.00 44.10 -68.97
CA THR A 775 -83.94 43.36 -67.66
C THR A 775 -85.25 42.62 -67.32
N PRO A 776 -85.29 41.47 -66.58
CA PRO A 776 -84.39 41.02 -65.50
C PRO A 776 -83.87 39.56 -65.75
N GLU A 777 -83.41 38.69 -64.83
CA GLU A 777 -83.46 38.59 -63.36
C GLU A 777 -82.18 38.05 -62.69
N TRP A 778 -81.92 38.55 -61.48
CA TRP A 778 -81.50 37.81 -60.28
C TRP A 778 -82.21 38.52 -59.12
N THR A 779 -83.00 37.82 -58.30
CA THR A 779 -83.96 38.44 -57.37
C THR A 779 -83.28 39.10 -56.17
N ARG A 780 -82.95 40.38 -56.34
CA ARG A 780 -82.43 41.28 -55.30
C ARG A 780 -83.50 41.59 -54.24
N THR A 781 -83.54 40.82 -53.17
CA THR A 781 -84.06 41.30 -51.88
C THR A 781 -83.00 42.16 -51.18
N ASP A 782 -83.46 43.06 -50.31
CA ASP A 782 -82.68 44.21 -49.85
C ASP A 782 -81.64 43.85 -48.76
N HIS A 783 -80.67 44.74 -48.56
CA HIS A 783 -79.56 44.71 -47.58
C HIS A 783 -78.34 43.82 -47.92
N GLY A 784 -77.22 44.48 -48.26
CA GLY A 784 -75.88 44.07 -47.81
C GLY A 784 -75.12 42.93 -48.52
N GLN A 785 -75.60 42.42 -49.66
CA GLN A 785 -74.98 41.24 -50.30
C GLN A 785 -73.64 41.51 -51.00
N THR A 786 -72.65 40.65 -50.73
CA THR A 786 -71.34 40.63 -51.38
C THR A 786 -71.39 40.07 -52.79
N VAL A 787 -70.91 40.84 -53.77
CA VAL A 787 -70.69 40.36 -55.14
C VAL A 787 -69.30 39.72 -55.23
N PHE A 788 -69.26 38.42 -55.52
CA PHE A 788 -68.05 37.70 -55.93
C PHE A 788 -68.32 36.95 -57.23
N TYR A 789 -67.26 36.65 -57.99
CA TYR A 789 -67.34 35.88 -59.24
C TYR A 789 -66.10 35.01 -59.41
N THR A 790 -66.23 33.91 -60.14
CA THR A 790 -65.10 33.04 -60.49
C THR A 790 -64.41 33.52 -61.76
N GLU A 791 -63.09 33.74 -61.71
CA GLU A 791 -62.31 34.16 -62.89
C GLU A 791 -62.14 33.02 -63.91
N GLN A 792 -62.04 31.79 -63.42
CA GLN A 792 -61.86 30.58 -64.22
C GLN A 792 -62.94 29.57 -63.84
N ARG A 793 -63.54 28.91 -64.84
CA ARG A 793 -64.53 27.85 -64.64
C ARG A 793 -63.83 26.52 -64.39
N CYS A 794 -64.17 25.84 -63.29
CA CYS A 794 -63.96 24.41 -63.16
C CYS A 794 -64.97 23.64 -64.03
N ILE A 795 -64.68 22.38 -64.33
CA ILE A 795 -65.59 21.52 -65.10
C ILE A 795 -66.87 21.21 -64.30
N PRO A 796 -68.09 21.48 -64.81
CA PRO A 796 -69.33 21.12 -64.11
C PRO A 796 -69.47 19.60 -63.97
N LEU A 797 -69.79 19.11 -62.76
CA LEU A 797 -69.99 17.67 -62.51
C LEU A 797 -71.39 17.18 -62.93
N GLN A 798 -72.35 18.09 -63.08
CA GLN A 798 -73.72 17.76 -63.49
C GLN A 798 -73.75 17.27 -64.94
N GLY A 799 -73.81 15.95 -65.11
CA GLY A 799 -73.87 15.28 -66.42
C GLY A 799 -72.60 14.52 -66.81
N LEU A 800 -71.58 14.46 -65.95
CA LEU A 800 -70.42 13.55 -66.14
C LEU A 800 -70.73 12.15 -65.62
N SER A 801 -70.06 11.15 -66.21
CA SER A 801 -69.99 9.80 -65.66
C SER A 801 -68.92 9.71 -64.56
N GLN A 802 -69.14 8.84 -63.58
CA GLN A 802 -68.23 8.68 -62.43
C GLN A 802 -66.81 8.31 -62.88
N ASP A 803 -66.67 7.39 -63.83
CA ASP A 803 -65.37 6.96 -64.38
C ASP A 803 -64.56 8.12 -64.95
N LEU A 804 -65.25 9.11 -65.54
CA LEU A 804 -64.65 10.27 -66.19
C LEU A 804 -64.26 11.36 -65.18
N GLU A 805 -65.00 11.51 -64.07
CA GLU A 805 -64.55 12.31 -62.92
C GLU A 805 -63.37 11.65 -62.20
N GLU A 806 -63.43 10.34 -61.92
CA GLU A 806 -62.33 9.62 -61.27
C GLU A 806 -61.04 9.68 -62.10
N LEU A 807 -61.13 9.51 -63.42
CA LEU A 807 -59.97 9.60 -64.31
C LEU A 807 -59.41 11.04 -64.37
N MET A 808 -60.27 12.07 -64.39
CA MET A 808 -59.83 13.47 -64.28
C MET A 808 -59.13 13.75 -62.94
N VAL A 809 -59.72 13.32 -61.81
CA VAL A 809 -59.16 13.49 -60.46
C VAL A 809 -57.81 12.78 -60.35
N GLU A 810 -57.69 11.55 -60.88
CA GLU A 810 -56.45 10.80 -60.86
C GLU A 810 -55.35 11.46 -61.71
N GLY A 811 -55.67 11.95 -62.91
CA GLY A 811 -54.70 12.67 -63.76
C GLY A 811 -54.16 13.95 -63.11
N LEU A 812 -55.00 14.63 -62.32
CA LEU A 812 -54.58 15.78 -61.51
C LEU A 812 -53.73 15.36 -60.30
N LEU A 813 -53.91 14.15 -59.75
CA LEU A 813 -53.12 13.56 -58.67
C LEU A 813 -51.78 12.96 -59.10
N LEU A 814 -51.61 12.55 -60.37
CA LEU A 814 -50.31 12.11 -60.88
C LEU A 814 -49.24 13.20 -60.70
N GLN A 815 -48.08 12.85 -60.17
CA GLN A 815 -46.96 13.78 -59.97
C GLN A 815 -46.07 13.95 -61.21
N VAL A 816 -46.64 13.67 -62.39
CA VAL A 816 -45.98 13.69 -63.70
C VAL A 816 -46.77 14.64 -64.60
N SER A 817 -46.10 15.38 -65.48
CA SER A 817 -46.77 16.17 -66.54
C SER A 817 -47.02 15.30 -67.76
N LEU A 818 -48.28 15.24 -68.18
CA LEU A 818 -48.79 14.45 -69.30
C LEU A 818 -49.66 15.35 -70.20
N PRO A 819 -49.38 15.48 -71.51
CA PRO A 819 -50.24 16.21 -72.45
C PRO A 819 -51.70 15.70 -72.44
N GLU A 820 -51.90 14.40 -72.21
CA GLU A 820 -53.21 13.75 -72.20
C GLU A 820 -54.12 14.27 -71.07
N VAL A 821 -53.56 14.71 -69.94
CA VAL A 821 -54.32 15.34 -68.84
C VAL A 821 -54.84 16.71 -69.27
N GLN A 822 -54.05 17.48 -70.03
CA GLN A 822 -54.48 18.76 -70.58
C GLN A 822 -55.53 18.56 -71.69
N ASN A 823 -55.35 17.56 -72.55
CA ASN A 823 -56.32 17.24 -73.60
C ASN A 823 -57.68 16.81 -73.01
N LEU A 824 -57.68 15.93 -71.99
CA LEU A 824 -58.89 15.56 -71.24
C LEU A 824 -59.60 16.81 -70.68
N TYR A 825 -58.84 17.71 -70.05
CA TYR A 825 -59.38 18.91 -69.42
C TYR A 825 -60.03 19.86 -70.46
N SER A 826 -59.39 20.07 -71.61
CA SER A 826 -59.94 20.87 -72.71
C SER A 826 -61.23 20.28 -73.29
N ILE A 827 -61.25 18.96 -73.56
CA ILE A 827 -62.43 18.27 -74.12
C ILE A 827 -63.65 18.41 -73.19
N LEU A 828 -63.44 18.31 -71.88
CA LEU A 828 -64.50 18.46 -70.87
C LEU A 828 -64.99 19.91 -70.74
N LEU A 829 -64.12 20.91 -70.89
CA LEU A 829 -64.48 22.33 -70.90
C LEU A 829 -65.31 22.73 -72.13
N ASP A 830 -64.95 22.24 -73.31
CA ASP A 830 -65.71 22.52 -74.55
C ASP A 830 -67.10 21.88 -74.50
N ARG A 831 -67.20 20.64 -73.99
CA ARG A 831 -68.48 19.94 -73.80
C ARG A 831 -69.39 20.64 -72.78
N ALA A 832 -68.83 21.30 -71.77
CA ALA A 832 -69.59 22.12 -70.81
C ALA A 832 -70.10 23.44 -71.43
N SER A 833 -69.51 23.89 -72.54
CA SER A 833 -69.85 25.16 -73.18
C SER A 833 -71.00 25.04 -74.19
N SER A 834 -71.16 23.89 -74.86
CA SER A 834 -72.22 23.68 -75.86
C SER A 834 -73.62 23.48 -75.26
N LEU A 835 -73.72 22.92 -74.05
CA LEU A 835 -74.98 22.59 -73.36
C LEU A 835 -75.84 23.80 -72.96
N HIS A 836 -75.32 25.03 -73.01
CA HIS A 836 -76.05 26.24 -72.64
C HIS A 836 -76.91 26.86 -73.76
N THR A 837 -76.86 26.32 -74.98
CA THR A 837 -77.43 26.97 -76.18
C THR A 837 -78.88 26.57 -76.50
N ASP A 838 -79.29 25.34 -76.18
CA ASP A 838 -80.57 24.74 -76.62
C ASP A 838 -81.67 24.80 -75.55
N ARG A 839 -82.25 26.00 -75.30
CA ARG A 839 -83.42 26.10 -74.40
C ARG A 839 -84.42 27.24 -74.65
N CYS A 840 -84.87 27.45 -75.89
CA CYS A 840 -85.92 28.43 -76.20
C CYS A 840 -86.92 28.03 -77.32
N THR A 841 -87.75 27.00 -77.10
CA THR A 841 -89.01 26.75 -77.85
C THR A 841 -90.05 26.07 -76.94
N SER A 842 -91.34 26.24 -77.23
CA SER A 842 -92.48 25.79 -76.39
C SER A 842 -93.67 25.24 -77.21
N PRO A 843 -94.67 24.54 -76.62
CA PRO A 843 -95.37 23.43 -77.28
C PRO A 843 -96.89 23.60 -77.53
N PRO A 844 -97.53 22.59 -78.13
CA PRO A 844 -98.88 22.07 -77.78
C PRO A 844 -98.81 20.59 -77.31
N GLN A 845 -99.49 20.13 -76.23
CA GLN A 845 -100.92 19.71 -76.12
C GLN A 845 -101.29 18.46 -76.97
N THR A 846 -102.05 17.43 -76.53
CA THR A 846 -103.07 17.26 -75.46
C THR A 846 -103.17 15.82 -74.86
N GLU A 847 -103.53 15.68 -73.56
CA GLU A 847 -104.61 14.83 -72.92
C GLU A 847 -104.93 13.36 -73.37
N PRO A 848 -105.59 12.50 -72.52
CA PRO A 848 -105.46 12.27 -71.06
C PRO A 848 -105.68 10.76 -70.64
N THR A 849 -106.16 10.50 -69.41
CA THR A 849 -106.77 9.25 -68.83
C THR A 849 -105.84 8.04 -68.55
N ASP A 850 -105.98 7.29 -67.42
CA ASP A 850 -106.83 7.44 -66.22
C ASP A 850 -106.29 6.64 -64.99
N CYS A 851 -107.00 6.74 -63.86
CA CYS A 851 -107.05 5.87 -62.67
C CYS A 851 -106.02 6.05 -61.52
N SER A 852 -106.60 6.23 -60.32
CA SER A 852 -106.00 6.23 -58.97
C SER A 852 -106.17 4.82 -58.32
N PRO A 853 -106.01 4.49 -57.00
CA PRO A 853 -106.22 5.32 -55.78
C PRO A 853 -105.35 5.03 -54.50
N HIS A 854 -105.68 5.76 -53.41
CA HIS A 854 -105.46 5.46 -51.97
C HIS A 854 -104.01 5.37 -51.40
N MET A 855 -103.70 5.63 -50.12
CA MET A 855 -104.21 6.42 -48.96
C MET A 855 -103.61 5.80 -47.67
N HIS A 856 -103.03 6.61 -46.76
CA HIS A 856 -103.02 6.51 -45.26
C HIS A 856 -102.76 5.15 -44.52
N PHE A 857 -102.53 5.01 -43.19
CA PHE A 857 -102.81 5.82 -41.98
C PHE A 857 -101.95 5.35 -40.75
N ASN A 858 -101.48 6.25 -39.88
CA ASN A 858 -101.22 6.11 -38.41
C ASN A 858 -100.36 4.90 -37.85
N SER A 859 -100.00 4.78 -36.55
CA SER A 859 -100.43 5.46 -35.30
C SER A 859 -99.33 5.69 -34.22
N GLN A 860 -99.73 6.42 -33.16
CA GLN A 860 -99.08 6.58 -31.83
C GLN A 860 -98.85 5.22 -31.08
N GLY A 861 -98.16 5.11 -29.93
CA GLY A 861 -97.34 6.06 -29.14
C GLY A 861 -97.25 5.71 -27.62
N ASN A 862 -96.24 6.28 -26.91
CA ASN A 862 -96.14 6.70 -25.47
C ASN A 862 -94.68 6.53 -24.93
N ASN A 863 -94.04 7.48 -24.23
CA ASN A 863 -94.30 8.13 -22.90
C ASN A 863 -94.20 7.13 -21.72
N HIS A 864 -93.50 7.37 -20.60
CA HIS A 864 -92.88 8.54 -19.90
C HIS A 864 -91.58 8.06 -19.14
N GLN A 865 -90.69 8.76 -18.38
CA GLN A 865 -90.35 10.15 -17.90
C GLN A 865 -88.95 10.07 -17.17
N ASP A 866 -88.19 11.09 -16.70
CA ASP A 866 -88.10 12.57 -16.86
C ASP A 866 -86.72 13.12 -16.36
N GLY A 867 -86.37 14.37 -16.70
CA GLY A 867 -85.49 15.30 -15.91
C GLY A 867 -83.95 15.06 -15.79
N ALA A 868 -83.16 15.93 -15.11
CA ALA A 868 -83.27 17.38 -14.88
C ALA A 868 -82.00 18.03 -14.20
N ALA A 869 -81.22 18.86 -14.93
CA ALA A 869 -80.21 19.88 -14.46
C ALA A 869 -79.01 19.42 -13.56
N GLY A 870 -77.86 20.12 -13.40
CA GLY A 870 -77.22 21.36 -13.94
C GLY A 870 -76.08 21.85 -12.98
N VAL A 871 -75.18 22.85 -13.18
CA VAL A 871 -74.63 23.65 -14.31
C VAL A 871 -73.46 24.58 -13.77
N ARG A 872 -72.62 25.24 -14.62
CA ARG A 872 -71.50 26.24 -14.35
C ARG A 872 -70.06 25.70 -14.11
N ASP A 873 -68.95 26.49 -13.97
CA ASP A 873 -68.27 27.66 -14.67
C ASP A 873 -66.92 27.94 -13.90
N ALA A 874 -65.90 28.75 -14.29
CA ALA A 874 -65.21 29.13 -15.55
C ALA A 874 -63.90 29.98 -15.26
N SER A 875 -63.03 30.25 -16.27
CA SER A 875 -61.97 31.33 -16.34
C SER A 875 -60.64 31.21 -15.51
N GLU A 876 -59.44 31.80 -15.79
CA GLU A 876 -58.86 32.53 -16.97
C GLU A 876 -57.27 32.68 -17.01
N LYS A 877 -56.69 32.92 -18.22
CA LYS A 877 -55.49 33.73 -18.67
C LYS A 877 -54.00 33.68 -18.13
N LYS A 878 -53.07 33.43 -19.09
CA LYS A 878 -51.81 34.17 -19.54
C LYS A 878 -50.45 34.27 -18.75
N ALA A 879 -49.36 34.37 -19.57
CA ALA A 879 -48.10 35.18 -19.44
C ALA A 879 -46.71 34.47 -19.27
N LYS A 880 -45.59 35.24 -19.20
CA LYS A 880 -44.25 34.88 -19.75
C LYS A 880 -43.02 35.46 -18.98
N ARG A 881 -41.95 34.66 -18.80
CA ARG A 881 -40.49 34.98 -18.67
C ARG A 881 -39.87 35.69 -17.42
N HIS A 882 -38.61 35.28 -17.16
CA HIS A 882 -37.47 35.91 -16.45
C HIS A 882 -37.08 35.38 -15.04
N LEU A 883 -35.85 35.74 -14.62
CA LEU A 883 -34.97 35.09 -13.64
C LEU A 883 -34.74 35.85 -12.31
N ASP A 884 -34.26 35.07 -11.34
CA ASP A 884 -33.37 35.37 -10.18
C ASP A 884 -33.87 35.94 -8.83
N ARG A 885 -33.48 35.17 -7.79
CA ARG A 885 -33.14 35.38 -6.35
C ARG A 885 -33.87 36.38 -5.43
N GLU A 886 -34.00 35.89 -4.18
CA GLU A 886 -34.12 36.62 -2.89
C GLU A 886 -35.44 37.40 -2.63
N ASP A 887 -36.06 37.38 -1.43
CA ASP A 887 -35.76 36.70 -0.14
C ASP A 887 -37.04 36.61 0.77
N LEU A 888 -36.90 36.13 2.03
CA LEU A 888 -37.80 36.22 3.21
C LEU A 888 -38.95 35.19 3.47
N ASP A 889 -38.91 34.61 4.68
CA ASP A 889 -39.95 34.37 5.73
C ASP A 889 -41.36 33.77 5.41
N THR A 890 -42.02 32.95 6.27
CA THR A 890 -41.73 32.54 7.68
C THR A 890 -42.20 31.09 8.02
N GLU A 891 -41.45 30.43 8.92
CA GLU A 891 -41.69 29.21 9.76
C GLU A 891 -42.71 28.09 9.45
N GLY A 892 -42.31 26.82 9.74
CA GLY A 892 -43.19 25.65 9.60
C GLY A 892 -42.88 24.28 10.27
N ARG A 893 -41.85 24.11 11.13
CA ARG A 893 -41.45 22.85 11.86
C ARG A 893 -40.97 21.67 10.96
N ARG A 894 -39.99 20.80 11.27
CA ARG A 894 -39.11 20.48 12.44
C ARG A 894 -37.68 20.10 11.94
N ASP A 895 -36.68 20.09 12.83
CA ASP A 895 -35.21 20.04 12.54
C ASP A 895 -34.47 19.18 13.61
N LYS A 896 -33.15 18.81 13.61
CA LYS A 896 -31.96 19.07 12.75
C LYS A 896 -30.93 17.89 12.81
N LYS A 897 -29.66 18.09 12.43
CA LYS A 897 -28.52 17.12 12.45
C LYS A 897 -27.22 17.72 13.10
N HIS A 898 -26.15 16.93 13.22
CA HIS A 898 -24.85 17.21 13.90
C HIS A 898 -24.11 18.55 13.59
N THR A 899 -23.27 19.04 14.52
CA THR A 899 -21.78 19.21 14.40
C THR A 899 -21.12 19.85 15.67
N HIS A 900 -19.78 20.09 15.67
CA HIS A 900 -18.91 20.32 16.85
C HIS A 900 -18.69 21.80 17.28
N LYS A 901 -18.37 22.08 18.57
CA LYS A 901 -17.20 22.92 18.99
C LYS A 901 -16.83 22.92 20.50
N ARG A 902 -15.71 23.58 20.82
CA ARG A 902 -14.88 23.60 22.06
C ARG A 902 -15.41 24.51 23.19
N GLN A 903 -15.12 24.15 24.45
CA GLN A 903 -14.60 24.97 25.61
C GLN A 903 -14.66 24.09 26.88
N LYS A 904 -13.67 23.93 27.79
CA LYS A 904 -12.62 24.74 28.48
C LYS A 904 -13.07 25.32 29.84
N MET A 905 -12.32 24.96 30.90
CA MET A 905 -12.31 25.47 32.29
C MET A 905 -13.46 25.10 33.25
N ASN A 906 -13.10 24.52 34.42
CA ASN A 906 -12.98 25.33 35.64
C ASN A 906 -11.99 24.71 36.68
N LYS A 907 -11.70 25.43 37.78
CA LYS A 907 -10.50 25.29 38.64
C LYS A 907 -10.83 25.31 40.15
N LYS A 908 -10.12 24.50 40.96
CA LYS A 908 -9.89 24.60 42.44
C LYS A 908 -8.74 23.64 42.79
N ASN A 909 -7.57 24.08 43.28
CA ASN A 909 -7.20 24.61 44.62
C ASN A 909 -7.06 23.51 45.71
N LEU A 910 -6.12 23.54 46.69
CA LEU A 910 -4.76 24.15 46.83
C LEU A 910 -4.17 23.75 48.23
N GLN A 911 -2.85 23.93 48.46
CA GLN A 911 -2.09 23.90 49.75
C GLN A 911 -1.68 22.50 50.30
N ARG A 912 -0.54 22.30 51.01
CA ARG A 912 0.24 23.17 51.93
C ARG A 912 1.76 22.83 52.02
N ARG A 913 2.61 23.86 52.27
CA ARG A 913 3.91 23.93 53.05
C ARG A 913 5.07 22.94 52.71
N ALA A 914 6.36 23.29 52.56
CA ALA A 914 7.31 24.20 53.27
C ALA A 914 7.93 23.59 54.57
N ALA A 915 9.24 23.64 54.89
CA ALA A 915 10.45 24.19 54.21
C ALA A 915 11.79 23.72 54.88
N SER A 916 12.95 23.92 54.20
CA SER A 916 14.35 24.23 54.69
C SER A 916 15.01 23.40 55.83
N THR A 917 16.32 23.04 55.90
CA THR A 917 17.60 23.82 55.81
C THR A 917 18.88 22.91 55.82
N SER A 918 20.03 23.36 55.25
CA SER A 918 21.46 23.07 55.64
C SER A 918 22.01 21.63 55.73
N SER A 919 23.30 21.28 55.51
CA SER A 919 24.56 22.01 55.17
C SER A 919 25.64 21.10 54.56
N SER A 920 26.63 21.70 53.88
CA SER A 920 27.90 21.13 53.33
C SER A 920 29.00 20.96 54.46
N PRO A 921 30.31 20.62 54.26
CA PRO A 921 31.11 20.45 53.01
C PRO A 921 32.30 19.42 52.96
N ARG A 922 33.09 19.42 51.85
CA ARG A 922 34.51 18.94 51.67
C ARG A 922 34.77 17.41 51.58
N SER A 923 35.87 16.84 51.03
CA SER A 923 36.97 17.27 50.10
C SER A 923 37.96 16.10 49.86
N ASP A 924 38.82 15.95 48.83
CA ASP A 924 38.99 16.41 47.42
C ASP A 924 40.13 15.53 46.77
N PHE A 925 40.25 15.43 45.43
CA PHE A 925 41.45 14.99 44.63
C PHE A 925 41.93 13.49 44.65
N SER A 926 42.56 12.91 43.60
CA SER A 926 42.80 13.29 42.17
C SER A 926 43.44 12.15 41.32
N GLN A 927 43.45 12.31 39.97
CA GLN A 927 44.23 11.58 38.93
C GLN A 927 43.70 10.19 38.51
N SER A 928 43.75 9.76 37.24
CA SER A 928 44.43 10.30 36.02
C SER A 928 43.67 10.02 34.70
N ASP A 929 43.89 10.88 33.71
CA ASP A 929 44.19 10.66 32.27
C ASP A 929 43.76 9.34 31.57
N ASP A 930 43.31 9.33 30.30
CA ASP A 930 42.79 10.36 29.39
C ASP A 930 42.12 9.66 28.19
N SER A 931 41.09 10.25 27.57
CA SER A 931 40.39 9.70 26.39
C SER A 931 39.54 10.76 25.71
N ASP A 932 39.82 11.06 24.44
CA ASP A 932 39.09 12.04 23.61
C ASP A 932 37.62 11.61 23.34
N GLU A 933 36.71 11.84 24.28
CA GLU A 933 35.29 12.02 23.99
C GLU A 933 35.01 13.48 23.59
N GLU A 934 34.25 13.67 22.51
CA GLU A 934 33.95 15.00 21.95
C GLU A 934 32.97 15.77 22.87
N MET A 935 33.51 16.40 23.91
CA MET A 935 32.80 17.17 24.94
C MET A 935 31.81 18.17 24.32
N VAL A 936 30.53 17.80 24.33
CA VAL A 936 29.41 18.60 23.82
C VAL A 936 29.39 19.94 24.54
N THR A 937 29.88 20.99 23.88
CA THR A 937 30.08 22.29 24.52
C THR A 937 28.78 23.07 24.58
N CYS A 938 28.21 23.27 25.78
CA CYS A 938 26.98 24.04 26.00
C CYS A 938 27.06 25.46 25.38
N PRO A 939 26.24 25.80 24.37
CA PRO A 939 26.34 27.08 23.65
C PRO A 939 25.79 28.33 24.38
N ALA A 940 25.63 28.28 25.70
CA ALA A 940 25.12 29.42 26.47
C ALA A 940 26.17 30.55 26.54
N GLU A 941 25.77 31.81 26.27
CA GLU A 941 26.63 33.00 26.40
C GLU A 941 27.29 33.15 27.78
N ARG A 942 26.74 32.48 28.80
CA ARG A 942 27.25 32.38 30.17
C ARG A 942 27.20 30.95 30.69
N CYS A 943 27.80 30.03 29.95
CA CYS A 943 28.05 28.68 30.46
C CYS A 943 28.78 28.74 31.80
N GLN A 944 28.28 28.01 32.80
CA GLN A 944 28.82 27.96 34.17
C GLN A 944 29.66 26.70 34.44
N GLN A 945 29.83 25.83 33.43
CA GLN A 945 30.57 24.56 33.52
C GLN A 945 30.26 23.76 34.80
N PRO A 946 29.02 23.26 34.97
CA PRO A 946 28.66 22.41 36.10
C PRO A 946 29.42 21.08 36.04
N GLU A 947 30.20 20.79 37.09
CA GLU A 947 30.95 19.55 37.26
C GLU A 947 30.28 18.68 38.33
N GLY A 948 30.01 17.40 38.03
CA GLY A 948 29.37 16.44 38.93
C GLY A 948 28.86 15.19 38.19
N ASP A 949 28.50 14.15 38.95
CA ASP A 949 28.10 12.83 38.40
C ASP A 949 26.81 12.86 37.56
N GLU A 950 25.93 13.84 37.81
CA GLU A 950 24.71 14.09 37.04
C GLU A 950 24.66 15.56 36.61
N VAL A 951 24.81 15.82 35.31
CA VAL A 951 24.67 17.15 34.70
C VAL A 951 23.37 17.22 33.91
N ASP A 952 22.42 18.02 34.40
CA ASP A 952 21.11 18.20 33.76
C ASP A 952 21.20 19.00 32.45
N TRP A 953 20.80 18.38 31.34
CA TRP A 953 20.73 18.97 30.01
C TRP A 953 19.29 19.27 29.59
N VAL A 954 19.12 20.24 28.68
CA VAL A 954 17.86 20.52 27.97
C VAL A 954 18.16 20.86 26.51
N GLN A 955 17.38 20.31 25.58
CA GLN A 955 17.49 20.63 24.16
C GLN A 955 16.66 21.87 23.84
N CYS A 956 17.13 22.70 22.92
CA CYS A 956 16.33 23.81 22.39
C CYS A 956 15.39 23.29 21.28
N ASP A 957 14.08 23.28 21.57
CA ASP A 957 12.97 22.96 20.65
C ASP A 957 12.72 24.05 19.58
N GLY A 958 13.47 25.16 19.65
CA GLY A 958 13.61 26.11 18.56
C GLY A 958 14.47 25.57 17.40
N SER A 959 14.62 26.38 16.35
CA SER A 959 15.26 25.99 15.08
C SER A 959 16.72 25.53 15.14
N CYS A 960 17.42 25.60 16.28
CA CYS A 960 18.83 25.20 16.40
C CYS A 960 19.06 23.77 16.90
N ASN A 961 18.09 23.12 17.57
CA ASN A 961 18.22 21.77 18.17
C ASN A 961 19.43 21.58 19.11
N GLN A 962 20.06 22.66 19.59
CA GLN A 962 21.28 22.58 20.43
C GLN A 962 20.96 22.22 21.88
N TRP A 963 21.91 21.56 22.53
CA TRP A 963 21.82 21.15 23.94
C TRP A 963 22.49 22.16 24.87
N PHE A 964 21.82 22.49 25.97
CA PHE A 964 22.29 23.42 26.98
C PHE A 964 22.21 22.78 28.37
N HIS A 965 23.17 23.04 29.27
CA HIS A 965 22.99 22.70 30.68
C HIS A 965 21.83 23.52 31.24
N GLN A 966 20.87 22.90 31.93
CA GLN A 966 19.67 23.58 32.45
C GLN A 966 20.04 24.80 33.32
N VAL A 967 21.03 24.64 34.20
CA VAL A 967 21.58 25.69 35.07
C VAL A 967 22.14 26.89 34.27
N CYS A 968 22.77 26.65 33.11
CA CYS A 968 23.37 27.69 32.28
C CYS A 968 22.33 28.57 31.55
N VAL A 969 21.09 28.07 31.42
CA VAL A 969 19.98 28.77 30.76
C VAL A 969 18.84 29.14 31.72
N GLY A 970 19.00 28.88 33.03
CA GLY A 970 18.02 29.22 34.06
C GLY A 970 16.77 28.34 34.07
N VAL A 971 16.82 27.17 33.42
CA VAL A 971 15.76 26.15 33.41
C VAL A 971 15.95 25.24 34.63
N SER A 972 14.85 24.70 35.17
CA SER A 972 14.88 23.61 36.15
C SER A 972 14.32 22.33 35.54
N ALA A 973 14.67 21.16 36.10
CA ALA A 973 14.15 19.88 35.62
C ALA A 973 12.61 19.86 35.61
N GLU A 974 11.97 20.44 36.63
CA GLU A 974 10.52 20.62 36.67
C GLU A 974 9.93 21.47 35.55
N MET A 975 10.70 22.36 34.91
CA MET A 975 10.29 23.09 33.71
C MET A 975 10.58 22.30 32.44
N ALA A 976 11.77 21.70 32.32
CA ALA A 976 12.15 20.87 31.17
C ALA A 976 11.23 19.65 30.96
N GLU A 977 10.62 19.12 32.04
CA GLU A 977 9.59 18.08 31.97
C GLU A 977 8.21 18.56 31.46
N LYS A 978 7.95 19.87 31.45
CA LYS A 978 6.58 20.44 31.39
C LYS A 978 6.36 21.52 30.32
N GLU A 979 7.42 22.18 29.86
CA GLU A 979 7.38 23.30 28.91
C GLU A 979 8.54 23.21 27.91
N ASP A 980 8.24 23.27 26.61
CA ASP A 980 9.22 23.25 25.51
C ASP A 980 10.24 24.40 25.67
N TYR A 981 11.55 24.10 25.57
CA TYR A 981 12.60 25.08 25.82
C TYR A 981 13.07 25.76 24.52
N ILE A 982 13.02 27.09 24.47
CA ILE A 982 13.51 27.87 23.33
C ILE A 982 14.62 28.81 23.79
N CYS A 983 15.83 28.62 23.27
CA CYS A 983 16.99 29.45 23.61
C CYS A 983 16.87 30.87 23.04
N VAL A 984 17.53 31.84 23.69
CA VAL A 984 17.40 33.28 23.41
C VAL A 984 17.62 33.62 21.93
N GLY A 985 18.56 32.95 21.25
CA GLY A 985 18.79 33.12 19.81
C GLY A 985 17.56 32.77 18.98
N CYS A 986 16.94 31.62 19.24
CA CYS A 986 15.68 31.22 18.60
C CYS A 986 14.51 32.14 18.97
N THR A 987 14.40 32.57 20.23
CA THR A 987 13.36 33.53 20.67
C THR A 987 13.45 34.88 19.94
N LEU A 988 14.67 35.35 19.65
CA LEU A 988 14.91 36.60 18.92
C LEU A 988 14.61 36.48 17.42
N SER A 989 14.83 35.30 16.81
CA SER A 989 14.44 35.06 15.41
C SER A 989 12.93 35.03 15.20
N ASP A 990 12.17 34.43 16.13
CA ASP A 990 10.70 34.40 16.08
C ASP A 990 10.06 35.79 16.29
N GLY A 991 10.81 36.73 16.86
CA GLY A 991 10.41 38.14 16.96
C GLY A 991 10.33 38.89 15.62
N HIS A 992 10.96 38.37 14.55
CA HIS A 992 11.02 39.06 13.25
C HIS A 992 9.94 38.64 12.23
N THR A 993 9.14 37.61 12.52
CA THR A 993 8.07 37.12 11.62
C THR A 993 6.67 37.64 11.99
N ARG A 994 6.57 38.67 12.85
CA ARG A 994 5.30 39.32 13.24
C ARG A 994 5.35 40.85 13.16
N LYS A 995 5.41 41.39 11.94
CA LYS A 995 4.94 42.72 11.57
C LYS A 995 4.25 42.68 10.21
#